data_AF-A0A9P9EBU7-F1
#
_entry.id   AF-A0A9P9EBU7-F1
#
_cell.length_a   1.000
_cell.length_b   1.000
_cell.length_c   1.000
_cell.angle_alpha   90.00
_cell.angle_beta   90.00
_cell.angle_gamma   90.00
#
_symmetry.space_group_name_H-M   'P 1'
#
loop_
_entity.id
_entity.type
_entity.pdbx_description
1 polymer ?
#
loop_
_entity_poly.entity_id
_entity_poly.type
_entity_poly.pdbx_seq_one_letter_code
_entity_poly.pdbx_strand_id
1 'polypeptide(L)'
;MDVEALIEQLTLEEKVALTAGTGWWHTTAIDRLNIPSIRLSDGPNGVRGTHFFDSTPSACLPCGTALGSTFDTSLAERIGRLLSDEAHAKGAHVLLGPTINIQRGPLGGRGFESVSEDPILSGIIAGHYVRGVQESGVSATLKHFVCNDMESERMAVDSLVTARAMREIYLLPFMLAIEMAQPRAVMTSYGKVNGCHAAEHRQLLQEILRDEWKWDGLVMSDWYGTYSTSEAINAGLDLEMPGPTRWRGEALVHAVTANKVKKATLDERVRNVLRLIKHGLEKTSIPPNAPERQLNTPEHVALLREAAAKSIVLLKNERDILPFDRRKKIAVIGPNANIATYCGGGSAGLRAYKAVTPLEGIRSLASDVVFSQGAYGHQMLPVLGKALRTGDGKTGFALRFYNDPPSARGQVGGRKMLEERVLDDSYNWFAAVRDAVRAAAEADQVVLCVGLSGEWECEGQDRSSMALPPGTDALVEAVVAANPNTAVVVQSGTPVAMPWVDRAGAVLQAWFGGNESGNGIADVLFGEVNPAGKLPLTMPRRVADNPSALSFRSENGRVLYSEDVYVGYRWYDTLDIEPLFAFGHGLSYTTFELSGANGHAAEAPDALVVHDADQLTVKVQIANTGSLAGAEVVQVYVKPAAPTPLTSSPRATITRPAKELKGFAKVHVEPGANETGAVTLDLLRATSYWSEMDDCWRSDAGSYGILVGSSSRGAFLEKTVVLTKSRTWRGLRNGLLPASSGFLSAYSACRTFTLARRACDACRARRRRCVFADGPPERAGPPPPRSGSPSQAQCQDCIRLGISCSFLVPTRTRGPKRRLVLIALAALTVGLLPSRFSAYRAMAPDVALRFDTRMAMINVCVDVCMRLRTHSYWDHINLRKWAVCYLLSVGCFQTGQTNRSRMLEVESMQVGRLLGLHRISDYEGLNRIETQLRKKAFWLMFYTFAHSTLLAGRRERLAFLDHSMLHEVNFEALIPMDLDDEWILENSILSPPSPAVSPSTPGTQSQPASPLGLTSGFILHSRVFLKSVQEAISPGYCDWERRHTPEVRLSRLRNLLLEIRYMLDDVPGPMRQWASTGDRPSDASHPPEGRPAMSAYDAQPTGKVDLNAKALPGQVEIMRANLHGTHLWVQSLLLDQIDVLLQKISQKQDASDAASYSAALKSSWTEREDVCRQMLHLLHSMPYAHLEPNGLYLTYKVRDVGVTLLNCPYEAHERPARRAAEYMRDFTRALSRLDRSEIVNTSSLKSWVDVDREIALS
;
A
#
# COMPACT_ATOMS: atom_id res chain seq x y z
N MET A 1 29.65 28.06 -3.73
CA MET A 1 29.24 27.24 -4.90
C MET A 1 28.21 27.99 -5.74
N ASP A 2 28.37 28.02 -7.07
CA ASP A 2 27.33 28.47 -8.01
C ASP A 2 26.55 27.25 -8.50
N VAL A 3 25.22 27.28 -8.44
CA VAL A 3 24.37 26.12 -8.77
C VAL A 3 24.07 26.06 -10.27
N GLU A 4 23.81 27.21 -10.90
CA GLU A 4 23.40 27.23 -12.32
C GLU A 4 24.60 26.94 -13.23
N ALA A 5 25.75 27.55 -12.93
CA ALA A 5 27.00 27.29 -13.64
C ALA A 5 27.47 25.82 -13.52
N LEU A 6 27.13 25.12 -12.42
CA LEU A 6 27.40 23.69 -12.29
C LEU A 6 26.43 22.84 -13.12
N ILE A 7 25.14 23.21 -13.17
CA ILE A 7 24.15 22.53 -14.01
C ILE A 7 24.52 22.65 -15.50
N GLU A 8 25.14 23.74 -15.94
CA GLU A 8 25.64 23.85 -17.31
C GLU A 8 26.86 22.96 -17.60
N GLN A 9 27.71 22.70 -16.59
CA GLN A 9 28.95 21.93 -16.72
C GLN A 9 28.81 20.42 -16.50
N LEU A 10 27.80 19.96 -15.76
CA LEU A 10 27.55 18.54 -15.46
C LEU A 10 27.08 17.76 -16.71
N THR A 11 27.61 16.55 -16.91
CA THR A 11 27.11 15.62 -17.95
C THR A 11 25.73 15.06 -17.59
N LEU A 12 25.10 14.32 -18.51
CA LEU A 12 23.81 13.68 -18.22
C LEU A 12 23.93 12.62 -17.12
N GLU A 13 25.02 11.85 -17.15
CA GLU A 13 25.34 10.77 -16.22
C GLU A 13 25.60 11.32 -14.82
N GLU A 14 26.38 12.41 -14.70
CA GLU A 14 26.64 13.08 -13.42
C GLU A 14 25.37 13.71 -12.83
N LYS A 15 24.51 14.30 -13.67
CA LYS A 15 23.20 14.81 -13.25
C LYS A 15 22.30 13.70 -12.71
N VAL A 16 22.24 12.57 -13.41
CA VAL A 16 21.48 11.41 -12.94
C VAL A 16 22.06 10.87 -11.64
N ALA A 17 23.39 10.78 -11.51
CA ALA A 17 24.05 10.29 -10.30
C ALA A 17 23.81 11.19 -9.08
N LEU A 18 23.70 12.51 -9.26
CA LEU A 18 23.31 13.44 -8.18
C LEU A 18 21.86 13.24 -7.68
N THR A 19 20.96 12.66 -8.48
CA THR A 19 19.56 12.37 -8.05
C THR A 19 19.38 11.07 -7.27
N ALA A 20 20.48 10.46 -6.80
CA ALA A 20 20.47 9.31 -5.89
C ALA A 20 21.58 9.43 -4.81
N GLY A 21 21.42 8.71 -3.71
CA GLY A 21 22.51 8.42 -2.77
C GLY A 21 23.56 7.46 -3.36
N THR A 22 24.78 7.50 -2.83
CA THR A 22 25.86 6.54 -3.14
C THR A 22 25.81 5.29 -2.28
N GLY A 23 25.34 5.45 -1.04
CA GLY A 23 25.11 4.40 -0.07
C GLY A 23 23.97 4.78 0.86
N TRP A 24 23.94 4.21 2.06
CA TRP A 24 22.85 4.41 3.01
C TRP A 24 22.66 5.87 3.47
N TRP A 25 23.73 6.68 3.55
CA TRP A 25 23.72 7.94 4.32
C TRP A 25 24.36 9.13 3.58
N HIS A 26 24.62 9.02 2.28
CA HIS A 26 25.54 9.92 1.57
C HIS A 26 25.04 10.26 0.17
N THR A 27 25.10 11.55 -0.20
CA THR A 27 24.85 11.98 -1.60
C THR A 27 26.02 11.59 -2.51
N THR A 28 25.81 11.66 -3.82
CA THR A 28 26.90 11.53 -4.80
C THR A 28 27.84 12.74 -4.78
N ALA A 29 29.14 12.48 -4.90
CA ALA A 29 30.19 13.48 -5.13
C ALA A 29 30.59 13.49 -6.62
N ILE A 30 30.94 14.67 -7.15
CA ILE A 30 31.44 14.86 -8.52
C ILE A 30 32.76 15.64 -8.43
N ASP A 31 33.86 14.92 -8.26
CA ASP A 31 35.16 15.48 -7.86
C ASP A 31 35.71 16.51 -8.86
N ARG A 32 35.56 16.26 -10.17
CA ARG A 32 36.06 17.18 -11.22
C ARG A 32 35.44 18.59 -11.18
N LEU A 33 34.28 18.72 -10.54
CA LEU A 33 33.55 19.98 -10.35
C LEU A 33 33.58 20.47 -8.88
N ASN A 34 34.32 19.78 -8.01
CA ASN A 34 34.40 20.06 -6.57
C ASN A 34 33.01 20.04 -5.87
N ILE A 35 32.13 19.13 -6.27
CA ILE A 35 30.86 18.87 -5.58
C ILE A 35 31.08 17.70 -4.60
N PRO A 36 31.21 17.94 -3.29
CA PRO A 36 31.46 16.86 -2.33
C PRO A 36 30.17 16.13 -1.95
N SER A 37 30.32 14.95 -1.36
CA SER A 37 29.23 14.25 -0.69
C SER A 37 28.88 14.92 0.64
N ILE A 38 27.59 15.06 0.94
CA ILE A 38 27.09 15.43 2.27
C ILE A 38 26.45 14.21 2.95
N ARG A 39 26.53 14.17 4.28
CA ARG A 39 25.98 13.09 5.11
C ARG A 39 24.57 13.41 5.62
N LEU A 40 23.69 12.42 5.57
CA LEU A 40 22.37 12.40 6.18
C LEU A 40 22.38 11.44 7.39
N SER A 41 21.56 11.70 8.41
CA SER A 41 21.39 10.79 9.55
C SER A 41 19.97 10.86 10.11
N ASP A 42 19.42 9.72 10.54
CA ASP A 42 18.31 9.73 11.49
C ASP A 42 18.73 10.39 12.82
N GLY A 43 17.79 10.97 13.58
CA GLY A 43 16.34 10.93 13.38
C GLY A 43 15.58 11.98 14.20
N PRO A 44 14.29 11.75 14.50
CA PRO A 44 13.42 12.73 15.15
C PRO A 44 13.65 12.89 16.67
N ASN A 45 14.47 12.03 17.26
CA ASN A 45 14.68 11.89 18.71
C ASN A 45 16.17 11.72 19.09
N GLY A 46 17.10 12.16 18.25
CA GLY A 46 18.55 12.06 18.46
C GLY A 46 19.29 11.70 17.17
N VAL A 47 20.62 11.80 17.13
CA VAL A 47 21.39 11.63 15.88
C VAL A 47 22.20 10.33 15.89
N ARG A 48 21.68 9.28 15.24
CA ARG A 48 22.25 7.93 15.29
C ARG A 48 23.63 7.82 14.64
N GLY A 49 23.87 8.55 13.55
CA GLY A 49 25.02 8.36 12.68
C GLY A 49 24.82 7.28 11.61
N THR A 50 25.92 6.90 10.97
CA THR A 50 26.00 6.09 9.75
C THR A 50 25.95 4.58 9.97
N HIS A 51 25.68 4.14 11.20
CA HIS A 51 25.63 2.72 11.58
C HIS A 51 24.43 2.45 12.49
N PHE A 52 23.81 1.27 12.34
CA PHE A 52 22.85 0.73 13.30
C PHE A 52 23.56 -0.15 14.33
N PHE A 53 24.25 -1.20 13.84
CA PHE A 53 25.13 -2.04 14.64
C PHE A 53 26.38 -1.27 15.05
N ASP A 54 26.70 -1.28 16.35
CA ASP A 54 27.86 -0.61 16.96
C ASP A 54 27.97 0.88 16.59
N SER A 55 26.84 1.60 16.61
CA SER A 55 26.81 3.04 16.31
C SER A 55 27.60 3.87 17.32
N THR A 56 28.03 5.06 16.89
CA THR A 56 28.53 6.10 17.80
C THR A 56 27.41 6.50 18.78
N PRO A 57 27.63 6.52 20.11
CA PRO A 57 26.61 6.96 21.05
C PRO A 57 26.12 8.41 20.82
N SER A 58 24.86 8.70 21.15
CA SER A 58 24.23 10.01 21.00
C SER A 58 23.26 10.33 22.16
N ALA A 59 22.80 11.58 22.25
CA ALA A 59 21.64 11.98 23.03
C ALA A 59 20.35 11.39 22.41
N CYS A 60 19.77 10.37 23.05
CA CYS A 60 18.38 9.99 22.78
C CYS A 60 17.46 10.89 23.60
N LEU A 61 16.64 11.67 22.91
CA LEU A 61 15.56 12.49 23.45
C LEU A 61 14.37 11.61 23.88
N PRO A 62 13.42 12.18 24.65
CA PRO A 62 12.06 11.67 24.72
C PRO A 62 11.43 11.51 23.31
N CYS A 63 10.53 10.55 23.14
CA CYS A 63 9.88 10.27 21.86
C CYS A 63 8.94 11.41 21.38
N GLY A 64 8.45 11.33 20.14
CA GLY A 64 7.63 12.39 19.53
C GLY A 64 6.39 12.73 20.34
N THR A 65 5.69 11.72 20.85
CA THR A 65 4.53 11.90 21.75
C THR A 65 4.93 12.48 23.10
N ALA A 66 6.08 12.12 23.65
CA ALA A 66 6.60 12.73 24.87
C ALA A 66 6.88 14.23 24.67
N LEU A 67 7.50 14.61 23.54
CA LEU A 67 7.73 16.01 23.19
C LEU A 67 6.41 16.76 22.94
N GLY A 68 5.45 16.14 22.25
CA GLY A 68 4.08 16.67 22.11
C GLY A 68 3.41 16.92 23.45
N SER A 69 3.63 16.03 24.41
CA SER A 69 3.12 16.14 25.78
C SER A 69 3.62 17.36 26.55
N THR A 70 4.73 17.95 26.14
CA THR A 70 5.27 19.14 26.81
C THR A 70 4.40 20.37 26.58
N PHE A 71 3.76 20.50 25.40
CA PHE A 71 3.15 21.75 24.90
C PHE A 71 4.08 22.98 25.05
N ASP A 72 5.40 22.77 25.00
CA ASP A 72 6.44 23.77 25.28
C ASP A 72 7.28 24.05 24.01
N THR A 73 6.98 25.16 23.34
CA THR A 73 7.68 25.57 22.11
C THR A 73 9.12 26.01 22.36
N SER A 74 9.44 26.53 23.55
CA SER A 74 10.80 26.91 23.91
C SER A 74 11.68 25.68 24.13
N LEU A 75 11.13 24.67 24.80
CA LEU A 75 11.79 23.36 24.98
C LEU A 75 11.99 22.64 23.64
N ALA A 76 10.98 22.63 22.75
CA ALA A 76 11.12 22.05 21.41
C ALA A 76 12.24 22.71 20.58
N GLU A 77 12.40 24.04 20.68
CA GLU A 77 13.47 24.77 20.00
C GLU A 77 14.86 24.54 20.63
N ARG A 78 14.95 24.48 21.96
CA ARG A 78 16.18 24.11 22.70
C ARG A 78 16.63 22.68 22.36
N ILE A 79 15.68 21.75 22.24
CA ILE A 79 15.92 20.38 21.77
C ILE A 79 16.42 20.37 20.32
N GLY A 80 15.86 21.19 19.45
CA GLY A 80 16.36 21.39 18.09
C GLY A 80 17.83 21.84 18.04
N ARG A 81 18.24 22.76 18.92
CA ARG A 81 19.64 23.22 19.04
C ARG A 81 20.58 22.07 19.45
N LEU A 82 20.24 21.32 20.49
CA LEU A 82 20.98 20.12 20.93
C LEU A 82 21.14 19.09 19.79
N LEU A 83 20.11 18.90 18.97
CA LEU A 83 20.18 18.03 17.80
C LEU A 83 21.11 18.56 16.70
N SER A 84 21.25 19.87 16.57
CA SER A 84 22.21 20.50 15.65
C SER A 84 23.66 20.32 16.14
N ASP A 85 23.89 20.39 17.46
CA ASP A 85 25.18 20.06 18.08
C ASP A 85 25.54 18.58 17.88
N GLU A 86 24.58 17.67 18.11
CA GLU A 86 24.73 16.23 17.82
C GLU A 86 25.01 15.98 16.34
N ALA A 87 24.31 16.66 15.43
CA ALA A 87 24.53 16.54 14.00
C ALA A 87 25.95 16.98 13.60
N HIS A 88 26.47 18.08 14.19
CA HIS A 88 27.86 18.46 14.05
C HIS A 88 28.82 17.37 14.59
N ALA A 89 28.55 16.80 15.78
CA ALA A 89 29.35 15.73 16.36
C ALA A 89 29.33 14.43 15.53
N LYS A 90 28.21 14.12 14.86
CA LYS A 90 28.05 12.98 13.94
C LYS A 90 28.41 13.30 12.48
N GLY A 91 28.86 14.52 12.19
CA GLY A 91 29.17 14.98 10.83
C GLY A 91 27.99 14.99 9.85
N ALA A 92 26.76 14.95 10.36
CA ALA A 92 25.52 14.91 9.58
C ALA A 92 25.10 16.33 9.17
N HIS A 93 25.05 16.58 7.88
CA HIS A 93 24.64 17.87 7.32
C HIS A 93 23.10 17.98 7.21
N VAL A 94 22.42 16.82 7.21
CA VAL A 94 20.97 16.69 7.12
C VAL A 94 20.48 15.74 8.22
N LEU A 95 19.49 16.20 9.00
CA LEU A 95 18.78 15.41 10.01
C LEU A 95 17.46 14.91 9.43
N LEU A 96 17.20 13.60 9.53
CA LEU A 96 16.00 12.94 9.03
C LEU A 96 14.86 12.98 10.07
N GLY A 97 14.47 14.20 10.45
CA GLY A 97 13.37 14.50 11.36
C GLY A 97 13.06 16.01 11.40
N PRO A 98 11.95 16.41 12.04
CA PRO A 98 11.07 15.61 12.89
C PRO A 98 10.03 14.79 12.12
N THR A 99 9.44 13.81 12.80
CA THR A 99 8.36 12.98 12.26
C THR A 99 7.01 13.54 12.70
N ILE A 100 6.07 13.71 11.77
CA ILE A 100 4.76 14.37 11.97
C ILE A 100 3.61 13.70 11.20
N ASN A 101 3.62 12.36 11.16
CA ASN A 101 2.42 11.60 10.79
C ASN A 101 1.36 11.70 11.90
N ILE A 102 0.09 11.45 11.59
CA ILE A 102 -1.00 11.66 12.54
C ILE A 102 -1.43 10.32 13.12
N GLN A 103 -1.48 10.19 14.45
CA GLN A 103 -1.96 8.98 15.13
C GLN A 103 -3.49 8.85 14.99
N ARG A 104 -3.98 8.54 13.78
CA ARG A 104 -5.39 8.31 13.46
C ARG A 104 -6.03 7.15 14.23
N GLY A 105 -5.20 6.30 14.84
CA GLY A 105 -5.57 5.26 15.78
C GLY A 105 -4.38 4.92 16.69
N PRO A 106 -4.63 4.34 17.89
CA PRO A 106 -3.59 4.17 18.91
C PRO A 106 -2.57 3.07 18.59
N LEU A 107 -2.83 2.21 17.59
CA LEU A 107 -2.05 0.99 17.35
C LEU A 107 -0.83 1.16 16.42
N GLY A 108 -0.63 2.33 15.82
CA GLY A 108 0.40 2.53 14.80
C GLY A 108 1.82 2.25 15.31
N GLY A 109 2.58 1.43 14.58
CA GLY A 109 3.92 0.98 14.99
C GLY A 109 4.89 2.12 15.30
N ARG A 110 4.83 3.19 14.48
CA ARG A 110 5.59 4.44 14.64
C ARG A 110 4.79 5.55 15.33
N GLY A 111 3.69 5.22 15.99
CA GLY A 111 2.85 6.19 16.71
C GLY A 111 3.59 6.91 17.85
N PHE A 112 4.64 6.29 18.40
CA PHE A 112 5.57 6.92 19.36
C PHE A 112 6.46 8.00 18.74
N GLU A 113 6.71 7.92 17.43
CA GLU A 113 7.72 8.71 16.72
C GLU A 113 7.17 10.09 16.32
N SER A 114 5.87 10.16 16.03
CA SER A 114 5.15 11.39 15.70
C SER A 114 4.63 12.15 16.92
N VAL A 115 4.25 13.41 16.75
CA VAL A 115 3.96 14.32 17.87
C VAL A 115 2.56 14.16 18.50
N SER A 116 1.49 14.14 17.70
CA SER A 116 0.12 14.37 18.20
C SER A 116 -0.98 14.00 17.18
N GLU A 117 -2.13 13.51 17.68
CA GLU A 117 -3.35 13.31 16.88
C GLU A 117 -3.92 14.64 16.37
N ASP A 118 -3.59 15.75 17.04
CA ASP A 118 -3.93 17.09 16.62
C ASP A 118 -2.87 17.69 15.68
N PRO A 119 -3.27 18.15 14.47
CA PRO A 119 -2.35 18.70 13.48
C PRO A 119 -1.80 20.10 13.82
N ILE A 120 -2.47 20.88 14.68
CA ILE A 120 -1.96 22.18 15.13
C ILE A 120 -0.83 21.97 16.13
N LEU A 121 -1.01 21.07 17.10
CA LEU A 121 0.06 20.71 18.04
C LEU A 121 1.26 20.09 17.31
N SER A 122 1.03 19.12 16.42
CA SER A 122 2.08 18.51 15.59
C SER A 122 2.83 19.55 14.74
N GLY A 123 2.12 20.46 14.08
CA GLY A 123 2.73 21.49 13.24
C GLY A 123 3.54 22.54 14.01
N ILE A 124 3.03 23.01 15.15
CA ILE A 124 3.69 24.05 15.96
C ILE A 124 4.97 23.51 16.64
N ILE A 125 4.91 22.33 17.25
CA ILE A 125 6.07 21.71 17.90
C ILE A 125 7.16 21.40 16.86
N ALA A 126 6.79 20.84 15.70
CA ALA A 126 7.74 20.60 14.62
C ALA A 126 8.32 21.89 14.02
N GLY A 127 7.54 22.96 13.92
CA GLY A 127 8.04 24.27 13.49
C GLY A 127 9.14 24.83 14.40
N HIS A 128 8.99 24.72 15.72
CA HIS A 128 10.03 25.14 16.67
C HIS A 128 11.23 24.18 16.73
N TYR A 129 11.01 22.87 16.66
CA TYR A 129 12.08 21.88 16.49
C TYR A 129 12.95 22.22 15.26
N VAL A 130 12.32 22.45 14.10
CA VAL A 130 13.03 22.78 12.85
C VAL A 130 13.78 24.10 12.96
N ARG A 131 13.24 25.12 13.64
CA ARG A 131 13.99 26.37 13.91
C ARG A 131 15.29 26.10 14.65
N GLY A 132 15.24 25.34 15.75
CA GLY A 132 16.42 25.01 16.55
C GLY A 132 17.45 24.19 15.78
N VAL A 133 17.03 23.19 14.99
CA VAL A 133 17.95 22.37 14.17
C VAL A 133 18.65 23.21 13.10
N GLN A 134 17.92 24.10 12.43
CA GLN A 134 18.44 24.86 11.28
C GLN A 134 19.23 26.13 11.67
N GLU A 135 19.32 26.48 12.97
CA GLU A 135 19.98 27.70 13.44
C GLU A 135 21.48 27.73 13.12
N SER A 136 22.18 26.60 13.28
CA SER A 136 23.56 26.37 12.79
C SER A 136 23.63 25.67 11.43
N GLY A 137 22.62 25.85 10.59
CA GLY A 137 22.62 25.43 9.18
C GLY A 137 22.43 23.94 8.89
N VAL A 138 22.27 23.09 9.90
CA VAL A 138 21.95 21.66 9.70
C VAL A 138 20.56 21.56 9.10
N SER A 139 20.42 20.84 8.00
CA SER A 139 19.16 20.76 7.25
C SER A 139 18.17 19.80 7.92
N ALA A 140 17.00 20.29 8.34
CA ALA A 140 15.94 19.44 8.87
C ALA A 140 15.07 18.84 7.75
N THR A 141 14.47 17.68 8.02
CA THR A 141 13.66 16.91 7.06
C THR A 141 12.33 16.50 7.68
N LEU A 142 11.22 17.17 7.30
CA LEU A 142 9.90 16.73 7.75
C LEU A 142 9.58 15.37 7.13
N LYS A 143 9.14 14.39 7.95
CA LYS A 143 8.77 13.05 7.48
C LYS A 143 7.47 12.53 8.12
N HIS A 144 6.68 11.67 7.48
CA HIS A 144 6.78 11.15 6.11
C HIS A 144 5.58 11.67 5.31
N PHE A 145 5.86 12.41 4.23
CA PHE A 145 4.89 13.19 3.44
C PHE A 145 4.25 12.33 2.34
N VAL A 146 3.01 11.86 2.46
CA VAL A 146 2.04 12.05 3.54
C VAL A 146 1.25 10.75 3.78
N CYS A 147 0.51 10.68 4.89
CA CYS A 147 -0.35 9.54 5.25
C CYS A 147 0.35 8.19 5.53
N ASN A 148 1.58 8.20 6.07
CA ASN A 148 2.23 7.01 6.65
C ASN A 148 1.84 6.85 8.13
N ASP A 149 0.55 6.61 8.38
CA ASP A 149 -0.02 6.65 9.73
C ASP A 149 -0.23 5.25 10.35
N MET A 150 0.25 4.21 9.67
CA MET A 150 0.36 2.82 10.10
C MET A 150 1.46 2.11 9.29
N GLU A 151 1.97 0.98 9.76
CA GLU A 151 3.10 0.25 9.15
C GLU A 151 2.68 -0.96 8.28
N SER A 152 1.45 -1.47 8.48
CA SER A 152 0.86 -2.59 7.75
C SER A 152 0.91 -2.40 6.24
N GLU A 153 1.73 -3.22 5.55
CA GLU A 153 1.98 -3.13 4.09
C GLU A 153 2.46 -1.75 3.60
N ARG A 154 3.14 -0.94 4.44
CA ARG A 154 3.46 0.48 4.18
C ARG A 154 4.04 0.81 2.79
N MET A 155 4.80 -0.09 2.15
CA MET A 155 5.36 0.12 0.80
C MET A 155 4.36 -0.06 -0.35
N ALA A 156 3.21 -0.69 -0.10
CA ALA A 156 2.24 -1.09 -1.12
C ALA A 156 0.83 -0.54 -0.87
N VAL A 157 0.48 -0.30 0.40
CA VAL A 157 -0.85 0.13 0.84
C VAL A 157 -1.24 1.50 0.28
N ASP A 158 -2.51 1.62 -0.07
CA ASP A 158 -3.13 2.86 -0.56
C ASP A 158 -4.02 3.52 0.50
N SER A 159 -3.56 4.65 1.04
CA SER A 159 -4.31 5.49 1.96
C SER A 159 -5.37 6.31 1.21
N LEU A 160 -6.60 5.81 1.24
CA LEU A 160 -7.77 6.42 0.62
C LEU A 160 -8.40 7.44 1.56
N VAL A 161 -8.29 8.72 1.21
CA VAL A 161 -8.58 9.87 2.08
C VAL A 161 -9.22 11.02 1.28
N THR A 162 -10.22 11.68 1.87
CA THR A 162 -10.90 12.82 1.23
C THR A 162 -9.96 14.02 1.07
N ALA A 163 -10.22 14.88 0.09
CA ALA A 163 -9.41 16.09 -0.10
C ALA A 163 -9.55 17.04 1.12
N ARG A 164 -10.70 16.99 1.80
CA ARG A 164 -10.92 17.64 3.08
C ARG A 164 -10.00 17.10 4.18
N ALA A 165 -10.08 15.82 4.52
CA ALA A 165 -9.27 15.23 5.60
C ALA A 165 -7.77 15.34 5.30
N MET A 166 -7.37 15.15 4.05
CA MET A 166 -6.01 15.40 3.56
C MET A 166 -5.52 16.81 3.94
N ARG A 167 -6.35 17.84 3.79
CA ARG A 167 -5.99 19.25 4.04
C ARG A 167 -6.12 19.68 5.50
N GLU A 168 -7.18 19.25 6.18
CA GLU A 168 -7.47 19.62 7.58
C GLU A 168 -6.66 18.81 8.60
N ILE A 169 -6.25 17.58 8.28
CA ILE A 169 -5.54 16.68 9.21
C ILE A 169 -4.10 16.41 8.73
N TYR A 170 -3.91 15.77 7.58
CA TYR A 170 -2.62 15.13 7.26
C TYR A 170 -1.57 16.07 6.64
N LEU A 171 -1.97 17.07 5.84
CA LEU A 171 -1.07 18.10 5.29
C LEU A 171 -0.88 19.30 6.22
N LEU A 172 -1.84 19.57 7.12
CA LEU A 172 -1.81 20.74 7.99
C LEU A 172 -0.54 20.86 8.87
N PRO A 173 0.01 19.80 9.50
CA PRO A 173 1.23 19.95 10.31
C PRO A 173 2.45 20.27 9.43
N PHE A 174 2.53 19.71 8.21
CA PHE A 174 3.58 20.05 7.24
C PHE A 174 3.45 21.51 6.78
N MET A 175 2.23 21.96 6.46
CA MET A 175 1.95 23.34 6.04
C MET A 175 2.40 24.35 7.11
N LEU A 176 2.10 24.08 8.38
CA LEU A 176 2.49 24.91 9.52
C LEU A 176 4.01 24.90 9.74
N ALA A 177 4.65 23.74 9.81
CA ALA A 177 6.09 23.65 10.02
C ALA A 177 6.90 24.28 8.86
N ILE A 178 6.40 24.17 7.62
CA ILE A 178 6.98 24.87 6.45
C ILE A 178 6.82 26.39 6.59
N GLU A 179 5.62 26.89 6.91
CA GLU A 179 5.37 28.32 7.12
C GLU A 179 6.19 28.92 8.27
N MET A 180 6.38 28.17 9.36
CA MET A 180 7.11 28.61 10.55
C MET A 180 8.62 28.65 10.36
N ALA A 181 9.19 27.71 9.59
CA ALA A 181 10.61 27.39 9.70
C ALA A 181 11.33 27.04 8.38
N GLN A 182 10.60 26.87 7.25
CA GLN A 182 11.16 26.55 5.93
C GLN A 182 12.23 25.43 6.00
N PRO A 183 11.83 24.17 6.30
CA PRO A 183 12.74 23.05 6.38
C PRO A 183 13.46 22.84 5.04
N ARG A 184 14.75 22.52 5.07
CA ARG A 184 15.56 22.35 3.87
C ARG A 184 15.23 21.07 3.10
N ALA A 185 14.57 20.10 3.73
CA ALA A 185 14.06 18.92 3.06
C ALA A 185 12.68 18.44 3.55
N VAL A 186 12.04 17.60 2.73
CA VAL A 186 10.85 16.80 3.05
C VAL A 186 11.11 15.38 2.54
N MET A 187 10.77 14.37 3.34
CA MET A 187 10.85 12.95 2.96
C MET A 187 9.45 12.44 2.61
N THR A 188 9.29 11.80 1.45
CA THR A 188 7.99 11.23 1.06
C THR A 188 7.65 9.99 1.87
N SER A 189 6.36 9.66 2.02
CA SER A 189 5.92 8.39 2.61
C SER A 189 6.21 7.19 1.70
N TYR A 190 6.23 6.00 2.31
CA TYR A 190 6.37 4.73 1.60
C TYR A 190 5.19 4.41 0.68
N GLY A 191 3.97 4.71 1.14
CA GLY A 191 2.74 4.17 0.56
C GLY A 191 2.18 4.95 -0.63
N LYS A 192 1.00 4.53 -1.05
CA LYS A 192 0.15 5.28 -1.97
C LYS A 192 -0.83 6.15 -1.21
N VAL A 193 -1.23 7.21 -1.87
CA VAL A 193 -2.28 8.14 -1.45
C VAL A 193 -3.23 8.24 -2.64
N ASN A 194 -4.50 7.91 -2.42
CA ASN A 194 -5.55 7.94 -3.46
C ASN A 194 -5.13 7.32 -4.81
N GLY A 195 -4.45 6.17 -4.76
CA GLY A 195 -4.05 5.35 -5.91
C GLY A 195 -2.62 5.57 -6.42
N CYS A 196 -1.90 6.61 -5.96
CA CYS A 196 -0.57 6.96 -6.45
C CYS A 196 0.47 6.99 -5.32
N HIS A 197 1.63 6.37 -5.52
CA HIS A 197 2.74 6.39 -4.55
C HIS A 197 3.18 7.83 -4.26
N ALA A 198 3.41 8.20 -2.99
CA ALA A 198 3.68 9.59 -2.62
C ALA A 198 4.92 10.17 -3.33
N ALA A 199 5.95 9.34 -3.54
CA ALA A 199 7.14 9.62 -4.35
C ALA A 199 6.88 9.94 -5.84
N GLU A 200 5.67 9.67 -6.32
CA GLU A 200 5.22 9.83 -7.71
C GLU A 200 4.00 10.76 -7.83
N HIS A 201 3.46 11.21 -6.69
CA HIS A 201 2.20 11.92 -6.63
C HIS A 201 2.39 13.41 -6.94
N ARG A 202 2.47 13.74 -8.23
CA ARG A 202 2.67 15.10 -8.77
C ARG A 202 1.85 16.19 -8.06
N GLN A 203 0.58 15.93 -7.74
CA GLN A 203 -0.26 16.90 -7.03
C GLN A 203 0.28 17.27 -5.64
N LEU A 204 0.87 16.31 -4.91
CA LEU A 204 1.52 16.55 -3.62
C LEU A 204 2.88 17.23 -3.83
N LEU A 205 3.75 16.64 -4.66
CA LEU A 205 5.16 17.00 -4.75
C LEU A 205 5.45 18.29 -5.56
N GLN A 206 4.65 18.56 -6.59
CA GLN A 206 4.73 19.78 -7.39
C GLN A 206 3.62 20.75 -7.02
N GLU A 207 2.35 20.35 -7.20
CA GLU A 207 1.25 21.32 -7.24
C GLU A 207 0.94 21.91 -5.86
N ILE A 208 1.04 21.11 -4.79
CA ILE A 208 0.92 21.59 -3.40
C ILE A 208 2.25 22.17 -2.90
N LEU A 209 3.34 21.39 -2.82
CA LEU A 209 4.59 21.86 -2.23
C LEU A 209 5.21 23.06 -2.98
N ARG A 210 5.27 23.03 -4.31
CA ARG A 210 5.96 24.05 -5.13
C ARG A 210 5.00 25.13 -5.64
N ASP A 211 3.87 24.73 -6.20
CA ASP A 211 3.01 25.67 -6.93
C ASP A 211 2.01 26.38 -5.99
N GLU A 212 1.54 25.74 -4.92
CA GLU A 212 0.64 26.37 -3.93
C GLU A 212 1.40 26.95 -2.73
N TRP A 213 2.26 26.15 -2.08
CA TRP A 213 2.97 26.54 -0.84
C TRP A 213 4.28 27.29 -1.09
N LYS A 214 4.77 27.31 -2.33
CA LYS A 214 6.00 28.04 -2.76
C LYS A 214 7.28 27.63 -2.02
N TRP A 215 7.35 26.40 -1.51
CA TRP A 215 8.50 25.88 -0.78
C TRP A 215 9.61 25.38 -1.71
N ASP A 216 10.86 25.74 -1.41
CA ASP A 216 12.02 25.62 -2.33
C ASP A 216 13.11 24.62 -1.90
N GLY A 217 12.88 23.84 -0.83
CA GLY A 217 13.79 22.79 -0.34
C GLY A 217 13.82 21.52 -1.20
N LEU A 218 14.39 20.43 -0.67
CA LEU A 218 14.58 19.16 -1.39
C LEU A 218 13.55 18.08 -1.01
N VAL A 219 12.93 17.44 -2.00
CA VAL A 219 12.13 16.21 -1.77
C VAL A 219 13.02 14.98 -1.93
N MET A 220 13.18 14.19 -0.86
CA MET A 220 13.82 12.86 -0.90
C MET A 220 12.79 11.74 -0.70
N SER A 221 13.11 10.53 -1.14
CA SER A 221 12.32 9.35 -0.79
C SER A 221 12.66 8.88 0.63
N ASP A 222 11.74 8.14 1.26
CA ASP A 222 12.12 7.19 2.31
C ASP A 222 13.02 6.08 1.72
N TRP A 223 13.59 5.22 2.57
CA TRP A 223 14.60 4.24 2.18
C TRP A 223 14.00 3.12 1.32
N TYR A 224 14.33 3.12 0.03
CA TYR A 224 13.68 2.34 -1.04
C TYR A 224 12.22 2.75 -1.32
N GLY A 225 11.75 3.88 -0.81
CA GLY A 225 10.42 4.47 -1.07
C GLY A 225 10.28 5.11 -2.46
N THR A 226 11.00 4.61 -3.46
CA THR A 226 10.88 5.01 -4.88
C THR A 226 10.43 3.79 -5.69
N TYR A 227 9.54 3.97 -6.67
CA TYR A 227 8.90 2.88 -7.41
C TYR A 227 8.96 3.04 -8.94
N SER A 228 9.60 4.11 -9.43
CA SER A 228 9.79 4.37 -10.86
C SER A 228 10.99 5.27 -11.15
N THR A 229 11.48 5.14 -12.38
CA THR A 229 12.54 6.00 -12.94
C THR A 229 12.02 7.38 -13.34
N SER A 230 11.02 7.41 -14.20
CA SER A 230 10.60 8.62 -14.92
C SER A 230 9.45 9.36 -14.26
N GLU A 231 8.50 8.62 -13.70
CA GLU A 231 7.26 9.14 -13.14
C GLU A 231 7.58 9.92 -11.85
N ALA A 232 8.42 9.37 -10.96
CA ALA A 232 8.94 10.08 -9.78
C ALA A 232 9.68 11.40 -10.12
N ILE A 233 10.57 11.40 -11.12
CA ILE A 233 11.30 12.61 -11.55
C ILE A 233 10.35 13.68 -12.13
N ASN A 234 9.35 13.25 -12.92
CA ASN A 234 8.33 14.13 -13.50
C ASN A 234 7.27 14.59 -12.48
N ALA A 235 7.15 13.91 -11.33
CA ALA A 235 6.29 14.28 -10.22
C ALA A 235 6.92 15.33 -9.29
N GLY A 236 8.23 15.24 -9.04
CA GLY A 236 8.98 16.20 -8.20
C GLY A 236 9.99 15.58 -7.22
N LEU A 237 10.26 14.27 -7.28
CA LEU A 237 11.21 13.60 -6.39
C LEU A 237 12.66 13.93 -6.77
N ASP A 238 13.32 14.76 -5.96
CA ASP A 238 14.67 15.27 -6.24
C ASP A 238 15.78 14.24 -5.96
N LEU A 239 15.63 13.40 -4.91
CA LEU A 239 16.65 12.45 -4.46
C LEU A 239 16.07 11.06 -4.10
N GLU A 240 16.57 10.00 -4.75
CA GLU A 240 16.35 8.61 -4.33
C GLU A 240 17.31 8.23 -3.17
N MET A 241 16.77 7.65 -2.10
CA MET A 241 17.55 7.05 -1.00
C MET A 241 17.11 5.59 -0.75
N PRO A 242 18.00 4.71 -0.27
CA PRO A 242 19.46 4.85 -0.21
C PRO A 242 20.14 4.55 -1.56
N GLY A 243 21.45 4.77 -1.62
CA GLY A 243 22.31 4.14 -2.62
C GLY A 243 22.71 2.70 -2.27
N PRO A 244 23.19 1.91 -3.26
CA PRO A 244 23.23 2.23 -4.68
C PRO A 244 21.81 2.27 -5.28
N THR A 245 21.62 3.16 -6.25
CA THR A 245 20.33 3.42 -6.91
C THR A 245 19.67 2.16 -7.48
N ARG A 246 18.32 2.10 -7.41
CA ARG A 246 17.51 1.11 -8.12
C ARG A 246 16.80 1.71 -9.34
N TRP A 247 16.43 3.00 -9.28
CA TRP A 247 15.56 3.63 -10.26
C TRP A 247 16.19 4.79 -11.06
N ARG A 248 17.42 5.20 -10.75
CA ARG A 248 18.20 6.19 -11.50
C ARG A 248 19.22 5.46 -12.40
N GLY A 249 20.46 5.93 -12.48
CA GLY A 249 21.49 5.34 -13.34
C GLY A 249 21.09 5.26 -14.81
N GLU A 250 21.53 4.21 -15.51
CA GLU A 250 21.28 3.99 -16.95
C GLU A 250 19.80 4.10 -17.34
N ALA A 251 18.88 3.65 -16.47
CA ALA A 251 17.45 3.74 -16.72
C ALA A 251 16.98 5.19 -16.87
N LEU A 252 17.48 6.12 -16.03
CA LEU A 252 17.14 7.54 -16.14
C LEU A 252 17.90 8.24 -17.27
N VAL A 253 19.16 7.87 -17.52
CA VAL A 253 19.91 8.35 -18.70
C VAL A 253 19.13 8.01 -19.98
N HIS A 254 18.67 6.76 -20.12
CA HIS A 254 17.84 6.34 -21.24
C HIS A 254 16.49 7.08 -21.28
N ALA A 255 15.80 7.22 -20.14
CA ALA A 255 14.51 7.93 -20.08
C ALA A 255 14.61 9.42 -20.45
N VAL A 256 15.75 10.08 -20.20
CA VAL A 256 16.01 11.46 -20.64
C VAL A 256 16.34 11.51 -22.13
N THR A 257 17.21 10.63 -22.62
CA THR A 257 17.56 10.53 -24.05
C THR A 257 16.33 10.20 -24.92
N ALA A 258 15.43 9.35 -24.43
CA ALA A 258 14.13 9.03 -25.04
C ALA A 258 13.05 10.12 -24.85
N ASN A 259 13.38 11.26 -24.21
CA ASN A 259 12.47 12.36 -23.89
C ASN A 259 11.24 11.99 -23.00
N LYS A 260 11.24 10.81 -22.34
CA LYS A 260 10.23 10.45 -21.33
C LYS A 260 10.40 11.30 -20.06
N VAL A 261 11.62 11.76 -19.78
CA VAL A 261 11.94 12.85 -18.86
C VAL A 261 12.56 13.98 -19.67
N LYS A 262 12.11 15.22 -19.47
CA LYS A 262 12.74 16.38 -20.13
C LYS A 262 14.03 16.73 -19.41
N LYS A 263 15.10 17.08 -20.16
CA LYS A 263 16.37 17.55 -19.57
C LYS A 263 16.15 18.66 -18.53
N ALA A 264 15.32 19.65 -18.84
CA ALA A 264 14.99 20.74 -17.92
C ALA A 264 14.33 20.28 -16.59
N THR A 265 13.60 19.16 -16.61
CA THR A 265 13.01 18.56 -15.40
C THR A 265 14.10 17.87 -14.56
N LEU A 266 15.04 17.15 -15.19
CA LEU A 266 16.22 16.62 -14.47
C LEU A 266 17.09 17.76 -13.91
N ASP A 267 17.34 18.80 -14.70
CA ASP A 267 18.09 19.99 -14.27
C ASP A 267 17.43 20.67 -13.05
N GLU A 268 16.10 20.59 -12.91
CA GLU A 268 15.38 21.07 -11.72
C GLU A 268 15.57 20.18 -10.48
N ARG A 269 15.52 18.85 -10.63
CA ARG A 269 15.84 17.92 -9.53
C ARG A 269 17.29 18.12 -9.03
N VAL A 270 18.25 18.21 -9.96
CA VAL A 270 19.66 18.45 -9.68
C VAL A 270 19.88 19.82 -9.02
N ARG A 271 19.14 20.86 -9.42
CA ARG A 271 19.18 22.18 -8.76
C ARG A 271 18.81 22.10 -7.29
N ASN A 272 17.82 21.30 -6.92
CA ASN A 272 17.43 21.13 -5.52
C ASN A 272 18.47 20.35 -4.71
N VAL A 273 19.08 19.30 -5.30
CA VAL A 273 20.23 18.58 -4.69
C VAL A 273 21.42 19.52 -4.46
N LEU A 274 21.82 20.27 -5.49
CA LEU A 274 22.93 21.22 -5.40
C LEU A 274 22.64 22.38 -4.43
N ARG A 275 21.39 22.80 -4.26
CA ARG A 275 20.98 23.76 -3.23
C ARG A 275 21.14 23.19 -1.81
N LEU A 276 20.78 21.92 -1.59
CA LEU A 276 20.96 21.27 -0.29
C LEU A 276 22.46 21.09 0.04
N ILE A 277 23.26 20.63 -0.93
CA ILE A 277 24.73 20.54 -0.80
C ILE A 277 25.32 21.92 -0.52
N LYS A 278 24.92 22.96 -1.27
CA LYS A 278 25.33 24.35 -1.02
C LYS A 278 24.99 24.81 0.39
N HIS A 279 23.78 24.50 0.88
CA HIS A 279 23.35 24.88 2.22
C HIS A 279 24.22 24.22 3.29
N GLY A 280 24.41 22.89 3.22
CA GLY A 280 25.26 22.17 4.17
C GLY A 280 26.68 22.73 4.25
N LEU A 281 27.30 23.01 3.11
CA LEU A 281 28.69 23.50 3.02
C LEU A 281 28.86 25.00 3.36
N GLU A 282 27.86 25.84 3.11
CA GLU A 282 27.95 27.30 3.32
C GLU A 282 27.22 27.80 4.59
N LYS A 283 26.61 26.89 5.36
CA LYS A 283 25.85 27.22 6.59
C LYS A 283 26.17 26.36 7.81
N THR A 284 26.67 25.13 7.65
CA THR A 284 27.24 24.38 8.79
C THR A 284 28.74 24.64 8.92
N SER A 285 29.34 24.19 10.03
CA SER A 285 30.81 24.09 10.17
C SER A 285 31.35 22.69 9.86
N ILE A 286 30.51 21.80 9.29
CA ILE A 286 30.83 20.39 9.10
C ILE A 286 31.63 20.20 7.80
N PRO A 287 32.84 19.62 7.84
CA PRO A 287 33.55 19.26 6.63
C PRO A 287 32.96 17.97 6.00
N PRO A 288 33.04 17.81 4.67
CA PRO A 288 32.75 16.55 4.01
C PRO A 288 33.52 15.38 4.66
N ASN A 289 32.84 14.24 4.83
CA ASN A 289 33.39 13.04 5.47
C ASN A 289 33.92 13.23 6.92
N ALA A 290 33.43 14.23 7.67
CA ALA A 290 33.77 14.40 9.09
C ALA A 290 33.67 13.08 9.90
N PRO A 291 34.62 12.79 10.81
CA PRO A 291 34.55 11.61 11.66
C PRO A 291 33.42 11.76 12.68
N GLU A 292 32.70 10.68 12.98
CA GLU A 292 31.70 10.69 14.05
C GLU A 292 32.35 10.75 15.44
N ARG A 293 31.68 11.42 16.37
CA ARG A 293 32.13 11.63 17.74
C ARG A 293 30.96 11.53 18.73
N GLN A 294 31.31 11.17 19.96
CA GLN A 294 30.47 11.33 21.13
C GLN A 294 30.61 12.78 21.64
N LEU A 295 29.51 13.44 22.03
CA LEU A 295 29.53 14.81 22.56
C LEU A 295 29.27 14.83 24.07
N ASN A 296 28.10 14.35 24.50
CA ASN A 296 27.77 14.00 25.90
C ASN A 296 28.17 15.06 26.95
N THR A 297 27.73 16.31 26.77
CA THR A 297 28.02 17.40 27.72
C THR A 297 27.05 17.41 28.91
N PRO A 298 27.46 17.93 30.09
CA PRO A 298 26.56 18.09 31.24
C PRO A 298 25.30 18.92 30.92
N GLU A 299 25.41 19.92 30.06
CA GLU A 299 24.31 20.81 29.66
C GLU A 299 23.28 20.06 28.81
N HIS A 300 23.74 19.17 27.90
CA HIS A 300 22.86 18.29 27.14
C HIS A 300 22.18 17.25 28.05
N VAL A 301 22.91 16.67 29.01
CA VAL A 301 22.33 15.75 30.02
C VAL A 301 21.27 16.46 30.87
N ALA A 302 21.51 17.70 31.31
CA ALA A 302 20.53 18.49 32.03
C ALA A 302 19.27 18.78 31.20
N LEU A 303 19.42 19.15 29.91
CA LEU A 303 18.29 19.35 28.99
C LEU A 303 17.53 18.05 28.70
N LEU A 304 18.22 16.91 28.60
CA LEU A 304 17.60 15.59 28.45
C LEU A 304 16.74 15.23 29.67
N ARG A 305 17.23 15.50 30.89
CA ARG A 305 16.49 15.29 32.15
C ARG A 305 15.30 16.24 32.28
N GLU A 306 15.48 17.52 31.95
CA GLU A 306 14.40 18.51 31.89
C GLU A 306 13.30 18.07 30.90
N ALA A 307 13.68 17.65 29.70
CA ALA A 307 12.75 17.18 28.67
C ALA A 307 12.01 15.90 29.09
N ALA A 308 12.73 14.94 29.70
CA ALA A 308 12.13 13.74 30.26
C ALA A 308 11.07 14.11 31.32
N ALA A 309 11.44 14.85 32.36
CA ALA A 309 10.52 15.23 33.45
C ALA A 309 9.32 16.06 32.95
N LYS A 310 9.54 17.07 32.09
CA LYS A 310 8.46 17.92 31.53
C LYS A 310 7.53 17.20 30.55
N SER A 311 7.92 16.03 30.04
CA SER A 311 7.05 15.20 29.18
C SER A 311 6.07 14.31 29.96
N ILE A 312 6.32 14.07 31.25
CA ILE A 312 5.51 13.17 32.06
C ILE A 312 4.14 13.80 32.33
N VAL A 313 3.08 13.02 32.07
CA VAL A 313 1.69 13.41 32.34
C VAL A 313 1.21 12.68 33.59
N LEU A 314 0.85 13.42 34.64
CA LEU A 314 0.13 12.89 35.78
C LEU A 314 -1.33 12.69 35.37
N LEU A 315 -1.74 11.43 35.17
CA LEU A 315 -3.11 11.10 34.73
C LEU A 315 -4.09 11.08 35.91
N LYS A 316 -3.63 10.58 37.06
CA LYS A 316 -4.42 10.37 38.28
C LYS A 316 -3.53 10.54 39.52
N ASN A 317 -4.03 11.18 40.58
CA ASN A 317 -3.40 11.22 41.91
C ASN A 317 -4.49 11.34 43.00
N GLU A 318 -4.88 10.22 43.61
CA GLU A 318 -5.85 10.18 44.70
C GLU A 318 -5.16 9.96 46.05
N ARG A 319 -5.60 10.69 47.08
CA ARG A 319 -5.08 10.62 48.46
C ARG A 319 -3.62 11.07 48.58
N ASP A 320 -3.19 11.96 47.68
CA ASP A 320 -1.87 12.63 47.70
C ASP A 320 -0.69 11.64 47.80
N ILE A 321 -0.80 10.52 47.08
CA ILE A 321 0.24 9.47 47.01
C ILE A 321 1.55 10.02 46.43
N LEU A 322 1.43 10.97 45.50
CA LEU A 322 2.54 11.73 44.94
C LEU A 322 2.45 13.20 45.39
N PRO A 323 3.59 13.85 45.71
CA PRO A 323 4.96 13.34 45.64
C PRO A 323 5.39 12.41 46.80
N PHE A 324 6.43 11.60 46.57
CA PHE A 324 7.02 10.66 47.52
C PHE A 324 7.94 11.33 48.55
N ASP A 325 8.05 10.69 49.72
CA ASP A 325 8.96 11.09 50.80
C ASP A 325 10.22 10.20 50.78
N ARG A 326 11.36 10.79 50.40
CA ARG A 326 12.66 10.11 50.28
C ARG A 326 13.21 9.47 51.58
N ARG A 327 12.53 9.69 52.72
CA ARG A 327 12.87 9.10 54.03
C ARG A 327 12.12 7.80 54.33
N LYS A 328 11.08 7.48 53.56
CA LYS A 328 10.26 6.27 53.71
C LYS A 328 10.86 5.10 52.94
N LYS A 329 10.46 3.86 53.29
CA LYS A 329 10.85 2.66 52.57
C LYS A 329 10.06 2.54 51.26
N ILE A 330 10.78 2.42 50.14
CA ILE A 330 10.20 2.43 48.79
C ILE A 330 10.41 1.07 48.12
N ALA A 331 9.32 0.48 47.63
CA ALA A 331 9.40 -0.67 46.73
C ALA A 331 9.31 -0.23 45.27
N VAL A 332 10.34 -0.52 44.49
CA VAL A 332 10.37 -0.32 43.04
C VAL A 332 10.10 -1.66 42.37
N ILE A 333 9.01 -1.75 41.61
CA ILE A 333 8.49 -3.02 41.09
C ILE A 333 8.26 -2.94 39.58
N GLY A 334 8.41 -4.04 38.86
CA GLY A 334 7.79 -4.24 37.54
C GLY A 334 8.75 -4.41 36.35
N PRO A 335 8.20 -4.75 35.17
CA PRO A 335 8.98 -5.10 33.99
C PRO A 335 9.97 -4.01 33.58
N ASN A 336 9.57 -2.73 33.65
CA ASN A 336 10.37 -1.61 33.13
C ASN A 336 11.18 -0.91 34.25
N ALA A 337 11.08 -1.34 35.50
CA ALA A 337 11.74 -0.70 36.65
C ALA A 337 13.28 -0.73 36.58
N ASN A 338 13.86 -1.85 36.16
CA ASN A 338 15.31 -2.05 36.04
C ASN A 338 15.73 -2.33 34.57
N ILE A 339 14.90 -1.91 33.60
CA ILE A 339 15.15 -2.03 32.17
C ILE A 339 14.90 -0.66 31.54
N ALA A 340 15.95 -0.05 31.00
CA ALA A 340 15.89 1.32 30.49
C ALA A 340 15.08 1.35 29.17
N THR A 341 13.80 1.66 29.30
CA THR A 341 12.83 1.68 28.18
C THR A 341 12.80 3.08 27.57
N TYR A 342 13.89 3.45 26.87
CA TYR A 342 14.20 4.84 26.54
C TYR A 342 13.75 5.31 25.15
N CYS A 343 13.52 4.40 24.20
CA CYS A 343 13.03 4.73 22.85
C CYS A 343 12.13 3.61 22.27
N GLY A 344 11.39 3.94 21.22
CA GLY A 344 10.75 2.95 20.33
C GLY A 344 11.75 2.37 19.32
N GLY A 345 11.33 1.33 18.58
CA GLY A 345 12.19 0.61 17.63
C GLY A 345 12.16 1.15 16.20
N GLY A 346 13.20 0.84 15.43
CA GLY A 346 13.32 1.25 14.02
C GLY A 346 14.37 2.33 13.76
N SER A 347 14.13 3.17 12.75
CA SER A 347 14.99 4.31 12.39
C SER A 347 15.12 5.36 13.51
N ALA A 348 14.11 5.48 14.39
CA ALA A 348 14.17 6.29 15.60
C ALA A 348 14.89 5.59 16.79
N GLY A 349 15.39 4.37 16.61
CA GLY A 349 16.24 3.69 17.59
C GLY A 349 17.71 4.08 17.43
N LEU A 350 18.38 4.39 18.54
CA LEU A 350 19.82 4.74 18.55
C LEU A 350 20.49 4.32 19.87
N ARG A 351 21.83 4.25 19.86
CA ARG A 351 22.66 3.96 21.05
C ARG A 351 22.76 5.20 21.94
N ALA A 352 22.08 5.19 23.08
CA ALA A 352 22.17 6.25 24.09
C ALA A 352 23.60 6.35 24.68
N TYR A 353 24.00 7.55 25.12
CA TYR A 353 25.22 7.76 25.94
C TYR A 353 25.22 6.91 27.21
N LYS A 354 24.12 7.02 27.95
CA LYS A 354 23.64 6.13 28.98
C LYS A 354 22.11 6.22 28.92
N ALA A 355 21.41 5.13 29.19
CA ALA A 355 19.99 5.16 29.47
C ALA A 355 19.77 4.79 30.94
N VAL A 356 19.26 5.72 31.73
CA VAL A 356 19.07 5.56 33.18
C VAL A 356 17.75 4.83 33.43
N THR A 357 17.80 3.73 34.20
CA THR A 357 16.61 2.99 34.62
C THR A 357 15.83 3.76 35.71
N PRO A 358 14.50 3.57 35.82
CA PRO A 358 13.73 4.11 36.95
C PRO A 358 14.33 3.74 38.31
N LEU A 359 14.81 2.51 38.48
CA LEU A 359 15.46 2.05 39.71
C LEU A 359 16.75 2.82 40.04
N GLU A 360 17.60 3.11 39.06
CA GLU A 360 18.79 3.96 39.26
C GLU A 360 18.41 5.39 39.63
N GLY A 361 17.42 5.98 38.94
CA GLY A 361 16.96 7.34 39.23
C GLY A 361 16.41 7.48 40.64
N ILE A 362 15.53 6.55 41.05
CA ILE A 362 14.96 6.52 42.41
C ILE A 362 16.05 6.33 43.47
N ARG A 363 17.03 5.45 43.24
CA ARG A 363 18.19 5.24 44.12
C ARG A 363 19.17 6.41 44.17
N SER A 364 19.06 7.38 43.26
CA SER A 364 19.84 8.63 43.35
C SER A 364 19.24 9.64 44.34
N LEU A 365 17.96 9.49 44.70
CA LEU A 365 17.23 10.43 45.57
C LEU A 365 16.79 9.82 46.93
N ALA A 366 16.63 8.50 47.02
CA ALA A 366 16.24 7.77 48.24
C ALA A 366 17.16 6.57 48.53
N SER A 367 17.33 6.23 49.82
CA SER A 367 18.28 5.20 50.27
C SER A 367 17.66 3.85 50.63
N ASP A 368 16.49 3.81 51.27
CA ASP A 368 15.78 2.55 51.59
C ASP A 368 14.89 2.10 50.41
N VAL A 369 15.55 1.54 49.39
CA VAL A 369 14.94 1.20 48.09
C VAL A 369 15.08 -0.29 47.76
N VAL A 370 14.02 -1.04 48.06
CA VAL A 370 13.89 -2.46 47.67
C VAL A 370 13.41 -2.58 46.22
N PHE A 371 13.88 -3.61 45.52
CA PHE A 371 13.53 -3.87 44.12
C PHE A 371 12.93 -5.27 43.97
N SER A 372 11.89 -5.41 43.15
CA SER A 372 11.39 -6.71 42.69
C SER A 372 10.93 -6.66 41.25
N GLN A 373 11.40 -7.61 40.42
CA GLN A 373 11.05 -7.66 39.01
C GLN A 373 9.54 -7.90 38.78
N GLY A 374 8.92 -8.77 39.58
CA GLY A 374 7.51 -9.16 39.48
C GLY A 374 7.18 -9.95 38.21
N ALA A 375 7.13 -9.26 37.06
CA ALA A 375 6.84 -9.82 35.75
C ALA A 375 7.86 -9.32 34.70
N TYR A 376 7.83 -9.93 33.52
CA TYR A 376 8.65 -9.57 32.37
C TYR A 376 7.75 -9.10 31.23
N GLY A 377 8.13 -7.97 30.61
CA GLY A 377 7.34 -7.32 29.57
C GLY A 377 8.02 -7.32 28.19
N HIS A 378 9.02 -8.15 27.97
CA HIS A 378 9.69 -8.26 26.68
C HIS A 378 8.86 -9.07 25.66
N GLN A 379 8.98 -8.73 24.38
CA GLN A 379 8.39 -9.48 23.27
C GLN A 379 9.37 -10.53 22.73
N MET A 380 10.66 -10.19 22.69
CA MET A 380 11.76 -11.12 22.41
C MET A 380 12.47 -11.53 23.71
N LEU A 381 13.27 -12.59 23.70
CA LEU A 381 14.00 -13.03 24.90
C LEU A 381 15.06 -11.96 25.30
N PRO A 382 15.33 -11.72 26.60
CA PRO A 382 16.11 -10.57 27.06
C PRO A 382 17.61 -10.86 27.15
N VAL A 383 18.42 -9.79 27.25
CA VAL A 383 19.76 -9.79 26.64
C VAL A 383 20.90 -10.42 27.48
N LEU A 384 21.51 -11.51 26.99
CA LEU A 384 22.54 -12.32 27.66
C LEU A 384 23.93 -11.68 27.78
N GLY A 385 24.42 -10.93 26.79
CA GLY A 385 25.86 -10.65 26.71
C GLY A 385 26.40 -9.81 27.88
N LYS A 386 25.55 -9.03 28.56
CA LYS A 386 25.88 -8.36 29.84
C LYS A 386 26.18 -9.33 30.99
N ALA A 387 25.63 -10.54 30.94
CA ALA A 387 25.95 -11.66 31.85
C ALA A 387 27.14 -12.50 31.36
N LEU A 388 27.56 -12.39 30.10
CA LEU A 388 28.74 -13.06 29.55
C LEU A 388 30.04 -12.30 29.88
N ARG A 389 31.16 -13.03 29.86
CA ARG A 389 32.50 -12.46 29.94
C ARG A 389 33.38 -13.03 28.83
N THR A 390 34.22 -12.19 28.24
CA THR A 390 35.24 -12.60 27.28
C THR A 390 36.40 -13.35 27.96
N GLY A 391 37.27 -13.99 27.18
CA GLY A 391 38.47 -14.65 27.70
C GLY A 391 39.48 -13.71 28.37
N ASP A 392 39.40 -12.40 28.11
CA ASP A 392 40.15 -11.34 28.78
C ASP A 392 39.32 -10.57 29.85
N GLY A 393 38.17 -11.13 30.27
CA GLY A 393 37.41 -10.69 31.44
C GLY A 393 36.47 -9.48 31.24
N LYS A 394 36.36 -8.93 30.03
CA LYS A 394 35.42 -7.85 29.72
C LYS A 394 33.99 -8.38 29.69
N THR A 395 33.02 -7.52 29.99
CA THR A 395 31.59 -7.81 29.77
C THR A 395 31.33 -8.05 28.29
N GLY A 396 30.64 -9.14 27.95
CA GLY A 396 30.31 -9.51 26.57
C GLY A 396 30.96 -10.80 26.07
N PHE A 397 30.99 -10.96 24.75
CA PHE A 397 31.63 -12.03 24.00
C PHE A 397 32.37 -11.45 22.78
N ALA A 398 33.34 -12.19 22.23
CA ALA A 398 34.14 -11.72 21.10
C ALA A 398 33.54 -12.12 19.75
N LEU A 399 33.05 -11.15 18.97
CA LEU A 399 32.70 -11.34 17.56
C LEU A 399 33.95 -11.11 16.69
N ARG A 400 34.26 -12.07 15.83
CA ARG A 400 35.42 -12.00 14.92
C ARG A 400 34.94 -12.10 13.47
N PHE A 401 35.19 -11.06 12.69
CA PHE A 401 34.93 -11.01 11.25
C PHE A 401 36.11 -11.62 10.50
N TYR A 402 35.82 -12.37 9.43
CA TYR A 402 36.81 -13.01 8.57
C TYR A 402 36.38 -12.86 7.12
N ASN A 403 37.34 -12.89 6.19
CA ASN A 403 37.06 -12.87 4.75
C ASN A 403 36.33 -14.14 4.27
N ASP A 404 36.65 -15.29 4.87
CA ASP A 404 36.13 -16.61 4.48
C ASP A 404 35.28 -17.26 5.58
N PRO A 405 34.40 -18.24 5.24
CA PRO A 405 33.71 -19.05 6.24
C PRO A 405 34.66 -19.97 7.03
N PRO A 406 34.27 -20.48 8.22
CA PRO A 406 35.10 -21.38 9.03
C PRO A 406 35.57 -22.66 8.30
N SER A 407 34.82 -23.09 7.28
CA SER A 407 35.10 -24.25 6.43
C SER A 407 36.29 -24.07 5.48
N ALA A 408 36.76 -22.84 5.22
CA ALA A 408 37.91 -22.58 4.33
C ALA A 408 39.28 -22.93 4.96
N ARG A 409 39.31 -23.51 6.17
CA ARG A 409 40.53 -23.97 6.83
C ARG A 409 41.19 -25.08 6.03
N GLY A 410 42.31 -24.76 5.36
CA GLY A 410 43.15 -25.71 4.62
C GLY A 410 43.36 -25.36 3.15
N GLN A 411 42.63 -24.39 2.59
CA GLN A 411 42.85 -23.92 1.22
C GLN A 411 43.96 -22.86 1.12
N VAL A 412 44.64 -22.81 -0.02
CA VAL A 412 45.74 -21.87 -0.30
C VAL A 412 45.19 -20.44 -0.34
N GLY A 413 45.55 -19.65 0.67
CA GLY A 413 45.02 -18.30 0.94
C GLY A 413 44.74 -18.12 2.43
N GLY A 414 44.03 -19.08 3.03
CA GLY A 414 43.76 -19.15 4.46
C GLY A 414 42.75 -18.13 4.99
N ARG A 415 41.90 -18.56 5.93
CA ARG A 415 40.88 -17.72 6.57
C ARG A 415 41.53 -16.58 7.39
N LYS A 416 41.58 -15.37 6.83
CA LYS A 416 42.14 -14.17 7.47
C LYS A 416 41.10 -13.49 8.36
N MET A 417 41.47 -13.17 9.59
CA MET A 417 40.65 -12.30 10.46
C MET A 417 40.75 -10.86 9.94
N LEU A 418 39.59 -10.24 9.73
CA LEU A 418 39.49 -8.85 9.28
C LEU A 418 39.38 -7.89 10.48
N GLU A 419 38.59 -8.28 11.48
CA GLU A 419 38.27 -7.45 12.64
C GLU A 419 37.84 -8.33 13.83
N GLU A 420 38.07 -7.84 15.06
CA GLU A 420 37.54 -8.42 16.30
C GLU A 420 36.88 -7.32 17.14
N ARG A 421 35.68 -7.58 17.64
CA ARG A 421 34.90 -6.70 18.54
C ARG A 421 34.43 -7.46 19.77
N VAL A 422 34.17 -6.75 20.86
CA VAL A 422 33.50 -7.28 22.06
C VAL A 422 32.08 -6.73 22.11
N LEU A 423 31.08 -7.60 22.19
CA LEU A 423 29.66 -7.26 22.16
C LEU A 423 28.92 -7.81 23.37
N ASP A 424 27.85 -7.14 23.82
CA ASP A 424 27.05 -7.54 24.99
C ASP A 424 25.60 -8.00 24.67
N ASP A 425 25.35 -8.54 23.48
CA ASP A 425 24.03 -8.95 22.94
C ASP A 425 23.83 -10.47 22.58
N SER A 426 22.82 -11.12 23.18
CA SER A 426 22.34 -12.53 22.97
C SER A 426 21.08 -12.74 23.86
N TYR A 427 20.46 -13.93 24.12
CA TYR A 427 19.15 -13.99 24.82
C TYR A 427 18.85 -15.17 25.82
N ASN A 428 18.24 -14.95 27.02
CA ASN A 428 17.67 -16.01 27.93
C ASN A 428 16.77 -15.52 29.13
N TRP A 429 16.06 -16.42 29.87
CA TRP A 429 14.88 -16.14 30.77
C TRP A 429 14.91 -16.71 32.23
N PHE A 430 14.20 -16.05 33.19
CA PHE A 430 13.58 -16.59 34.43
C PHE A 430 12.47 -15.63 34.96
N ALA A 431 11.52 -16.05 35.83
CA ALA A 431 10.49 -15.14 36.41
C ALA A 431 9.86 -15.58 37.77
N ALA A 432 9.43 -14.62 38.61
CA ALA A 432 8.74 -14.87 39.89
C ALA A 432 7.87 -13.67 40.41
N VAL A 433 6.53 -13.86 40.46
CA VAL A 433 5.57 -12.80 40.90
C VAL A 433 5.45 -12.66 42.42
N ARG A 434 5.62 -13.76 43.19
CA ARG A 434 5.33 -13.78 44.64
C ARG A 434 6.16 -12.80 45.46
N ASP A 435 7.38 -12.51 45.05
CA ASP A 435 8.27 -11.62 45.79
C ASP A 435 7.98 -10.13 45.54
N ALA A 436 7.25 -9.79 44.47
CA ALA A 436 6.75 -8.43 44.25
C ALA A 436 5.60 -8.07 45.20
N VAL A 437 4.66 -9.00 45.42
CA VAL A 437 3.56 -8.83 46.39
C VAL A 437 4.12 -8.64 47.82
N ARG A 438 5.17 -9.38 48.18
CA ARG A 438 5.86 -9.19 49.47
C ARG A 438 6.55 -7.82 49.56
N ALA A 439 7.33 -7.44 48.54
CA ALA A 439 8.01 -6.15 48.52
C ALA A 439 7.03 -4.96 48.62
N ALA A 440 5.87 -5.05 47.98
CA ALA A 440 4.81 -4.03 48.07
C ALA A 440 4.21 -3.92 49.47
N ALA A 441 3.89 -5.05 50.11
CA ALA A 441 3.28 -5.09 51.44
C ALA A 441 4.25 -4.69 52.59
N GLU A 442 5.56 -4.79 52.36
CA GLU A 442 6.60 -4.43 53.33
C GLU A 442 7.14 -2.99 53.18
N ALA A 443 6.58 -2.17 52.30
CA ALA A 443 7.05 -0.80 52.01
C ALA A 443 5.97 0.25 52.29
N ASP A 444 6.38 1.47 52.64
CA ASP A 444 5.45 2.58 52.90
C ASP A 444 4.84 3.13 51.60
N GLN A 445 5.65 3.14 50.54
CA GLN A 445 5.32 3.66 49.21
C GLN A 445 5.79 2.68 48.13
N VAL A 446 4.99 2.54 47.07
CA VAL A 446 5.29 1.60 45.98
C VAL A 446 5.24 2.32 44.65
N VAL A 447 6.27 2.14 43.83
CA VAL A 447 6.27 2.57 42.43
C VAL A 447 6.38 1.35 41.52
N LEU A 448 5.40 1.24 40.63
CA LEU A 448 5.24 0.10 39.73
C LEU A 448 5.45 0.54 38.27
N CYS A 449 6.63 0.25 37.72
CA CYS A 449 7.02 0.62 36.37
C CYS A 449 6.61 -0.47 35.37
N VAL A 450 5.60 -0.14 34.57
CA VAL A 450 4.99 -0.99 33.53
C VAL A 450 4.99 -0.27 32.19
N GLY A 451 4.57 -0.94 31.12
CA GLY A 451 4.46 -0.33 29.80
C GLY A 451 4.78 -1.30 28.69
N LEU A 452 5.28 -0.76 27.60
CA LEU A 452 5.73 -1.47 26.40
C LEU A 452 7.25 -1.30 26.25
N SER A 453 7.77 -1.52 25.04
CA SER A 453 9.17 -1.30 24.68
C SER A 453 9.29 -1.03 23.18
N GLY A 454 10.48 -0.67 22.71
CA GLY A 454 10.79 -0.59 21.28
C GLY A 454 10.74 -1.92 20.50
N GLU A 455 10.38 -3.03 21.14
CA GLU A 455 10.01 -4.26 20.44
C GLU A 455 8.53 -4.19 20.02
N TRP A 456 7.65 -3.91 20.99
CA TRP A 456 6.20 -3.79 20.80
C TRP A 456 5.78 -2.55 19.99
N GLU A 457 6.51 -1.44 20.14
CA GLU A 457 6.30 -0.18 19.40
C GLU A 457 7.52 0.07 18.50
N CYS A 458 7.44 -0.42 17.27
CA CYS A 458 8.56 -0.50 16.34
C CYS A 458 8.15 -0.17 14.90
N GLU A 459 9.08 0.42 14.15
CA GLU A 459 8.97 0.52 12.69
C GLU A 459 8.76 -0.85 12.01
N GLY A 460 7.88 -0.89 11.00
CA GLY A 460 7.59 -2.09 10.21
C GLY A 460 6.49 -3.00 10.78
N GLN A 461 6.01 -2.80 12.01
CA GLN A 461 4.87 -3.56 12.57
C GLN A 461 3.93 -2.70 13.42
N ASP A 462 2.62 -2.78 13.16
CA ASP A 462 1.60 -2.18 14.02
C ASP A 462 1.27 -3.09 15.22
N ARG A 463 0.83 -2.50 16.34
CA ARG A 463 0.41 -3.25 17.52
C ARG A 463 -0.88 -4.01 17.25
N SER A 464 -0.92 -5.28 17.66
CA SER A 464 -2.12 -6.13 17.55
C SER A 464 -3.23 -5.76 18.55
N SER A 465 -2.90 -5.04 19.63
CA SER A 465 -3.87 -4.54 20.62
C SER A 465 -3.29 -3.40 21.47
N MET A 466 -4.13 -2.79 22.30
CA MET A 466 -3.71 -1.84 23.34
C MET A 466 -3.27 -2.52 24.66
N ALA A 467 -3.30 -3.85 24.78
CA ALA A 467 -2.98 -4.52 26.03
C ALA A 467 -1.51 -4.30 26.46
N LEU A 468 -1.25 -4.35 27.76
CA LEU A 468 0.10 -4.46 28.30
C LEU A 468 0.65 -5.88 28.08
N PRO A 469 1.99 -6.10 28.19
CA PRO A 469 2.60 -7.40 27.98
C PRO A 469 2.01 -8.48 28.90
N PRO A 470 1.91 -9.76 28.47
CA PRO A 470 1.20 -10.80 29.21
C PRO A 470 1.59 -10.92 30.69
N GLY A 471 0.59 -10.89 31.57
CA GLY A 471 0.77 -10.94 33.03
C GLY A 471 1.03 -9.59 33.71
N THR A 472 1.28 -8.51 32.95
CA THR A 472 1.53 -7.18 33.53
C THR A 472 0.31 -6.63 34.25
N ASP A 473 -0.89 -6.72 33.67
CA ASP A 473 -2.13 -6.25 34.34
C ASP A 473 -2.39 -7.02 35.65
N ALA A 474 -2.14 -8.33 35.67
CA ALA A 474 -2.28 -9.15 36.88
C ALA A 474 -1.24 -8.79 37.96
N LEU A 475 -0.04 -8.36 37.57
CA LEU A 475 0.95 -7.79 38.51
C LEU A 475 0.43 -6.47 39.09
N VAL A 476 -0.13 -5.57 38.27
CA VAL A 476 -0.69 -4.29 38.76
C VAL A 476 -1.83 -4.54 39.74
N GLU A 477 -2.78 -5.42 39.42
CA GLU A 477 -3.87 -5.76 40.33
C GLU A 477 -3.36 -6.33 41.67
N ALA A 478 -2.39 -7.25 41.62
CA ALA A 478 -1.84 -7.86 42.83
C ALA A 478 -1.03 -6.89 43.70
N VAL A 479 -0.26 -5.99 43.09
CA VAL A 479 0.56 -4.98 43.80
C VAL A 479 -0.32 -3.88 44.39
N VAL A 480 -1.27 -3.34 43.62
CA VAL A 480 -2.20 -2.29 44.09
C VAL A 480 -3.13 -2.82 45.19
N ALA A 481 -3.54 -4.10 45.14
CA ALA A 481 -4.31 -4.72 46.21
C ALA A 481 -3.47 -5.01 47.47
N ALA A 482 -2.17 -5.30 47.33
CA ALA A 482 -1.25 -5.50 48.45
C ALA A 482 -0.83 -4.19 49.12
N ASN A 483 -0.69 -3.10 48.36
CA ASN A 483 -0.43 -1.77 48.88
C ASN A 483 -1.17 -0.69 48.08
N PRO A 484 -2.21 -0.04 48.66
CA PRO A 484 -2.99 0.97 47.97
C PRO A 484 -2.23 2.30 47.74
N ASN A 485 -1.05 2.48 48.35
CA ASN A 485 -0.14 3.62 48.12
C ASN A 485 0.78 3.39 46.91
N THR A 486 0.27 2.71 45.88
CA THR A 486 1.00 2.42 44.64
C THR A 486 0.80 3.55 43.63
N ALA A 487 1.92 4.10 43.14
CA ALA A 487 1.98 4.91 41.93
C ALA A 487 2.39 4.03 40.73
N VAL A 488 1.55 3.95 39.72
CA VAL A 488 1.83 3.18 38.50
C VAL A 488 2.45 4.10 37.45
N VAL A 489 3.66 3.78 37.00
CA VAL A 489 4.39 4.52 35.96
C VAL A 489 4.31 3.72 34.66
N VAL A 490 3.69 4.32 33.63
CA VAL A 490 3.44 3.69 32.32
C VAL A 490 4.41 4.26 31.28
N GLN A 491 5.27 3.40 30.75
CA GLN A 491 6.23 3.72 29.68
C GLN A 491 5.77 3.10 28.35
N SER A 492 4.98 3.85 27.59
CA SER A 492 4.57 3.50 26.22
C SER A 492 4.55 4.74 25.34
N GLY A 493 4.86 4.61 24.06
CA GLY A 493 4.81 5.71 23.10
C GLY A 493 3.37 6.11 22.73
N THR A 494 2.45 5.16 22.80
CA THR A 494 1.02 5.30 22.44
C THR A 494 0.10 4.76 23.54
N PRO A 495 -1.23 5.03 23.51
CA PRO A 495 -2.16 4.59 24.55
C PRO A 495 -2.17 3.07 24.81
N VAL A 496 -2.31 2.70 26.08
CA VAL A 496 -2.49 1.31 26.52
C VAL A 496 -3.80 1.15 27.29
N ALA A 497 -4.32 -0.07 27.34
CA ALA A 497 -5.46 -0.41 28.18
C ALA A 497 -5.04 -0.46 29.66
N MET A 498 -5.90 0.03 30.55
CA MET A 498 -5.63 0.09 32.00
C MET A 498 -6.83 -0.45 32.80
N PRO A 499 -7.16 -1.76 32.76
CA PRO A 499 -8.32 -2.35 33.46
C PRO A 499 -8.25 -2.28 35.00
N TRP A 500 -7.12 -1.81 35.53
CA TRP A 500 -6.82 -1.58 36.95
C TRP A 500 -6.85 -0.10 37.35
N VAL A 501 -7.08 0.83 36.42
CA VAL A 501 -6.97 2.30 36.63
C VAL A 501 -7.82 2.82 37.79
N ASP A 502 -9.03 2.29 37.97
CA ASP A 502 -9.94 2.71 39.04
C ASP A 502 -9.44 2.28 40.44
N ARG A 503 -8.60 1.23 40.51
CA ARG A 503 -7.98 0.73 41.74
C ARG A 503 -6.63 1.39 42.02
N ALA A 504 -5.87 1.77 40.99
CA ALA A 504 -4.59 2.46 41.15
C ALA A 504 -4.81 3.89 41.70
N GLY A 505 -4.13 4.24 42.78
CA GLY A 505 -4.29 5.55 43.41
C GLY A 505 -3.61 6.68 42.63
N ALA A 506 -2.40 6.45 42.13
CA ALA A 506 -1.70 7.39 41.26
C ALA A 506 -1.25 6.71 39.96
N VAL A 507 -1.33 7.43 38.84
CA VAL A 507 -0.94 6.94 37.50
C VAL A 507 -0.21 8.05 36.74
N LEU A 508 0.99 7.73 36.24
CA LEU A 508 1.88 8.61 35.46
C LEU A 508 2.11 8.00 34.07
N GLN A 509 1.85 8.75 33.00
CA GLN A 509 2.35 8.42 31.66
C GLN A 509 3.74 9.04 31.49
N ALA A 510 4.77 8.20 31.43
CA ALA A 510 6.18 8.62 31.33
C ALA A 510 6.81 8.40 29.94
N TRP A 511 6.03 7.87 29.00
CA TRP A 511 6.42 7.65 27.59
C TRP A 511 7.72 6.84 27.43
N PHE A 512 8.42 7.01 26.32
CA PHE A 512 9.82 6.63 26.18
C PHE A 512 10.67 7.91 26.33
N GLY A 513 11.29 8.08 27.51
CA GLY A 513 11.85 9.37 27.96
C GLY A 513 13.32 9.65 27.60
N GLY A 514 13.92 8.91 26.67
CA GLY A 514 15.33 9.11 26.29
C GLY A 514 16.34 8.75 27.37
N ASN A 515 17.59 9.22 27.20
CA ASN A 515 18.74 8.91 28.06
C ASN A 515 18.42 9.04 29.57
N GLU A 516 17.74 10.12 29.94
CA GLU A 516 17.50 10.51 31.33
C GLU A 516 16.11 10.06 31.85
N SER A 517 15.42 9.15 31.14
CA SER A 517 14.05 8.71 31.48
C SER A 517 13.89 8.33 32.95
N GLY A 518 14.79 7.51 33.51
CA GLY A 518 14.74 7.12 34.92
C GLY A 518 14.96 8.28 35.92
N ASN A 519 15.79 9.26 35.58
CA ASN A 519 15.99 10.45 36.40
C ASN A 519 14.78 11.38 36.35
N GLY A 520 14.22 11.64 35.16
CA GLY A 520 13.00 12.45 35.02
C GLY A 520 11.77 11.82 35.68
N ILE A 521 11.67 10.48 35.66
CA ILE A 521 10.66 9.74 36.43
C ILE A 521 10.86 9.97 37.94
N ALA A 522 12.10 9.87 38.44
CA ALA A 522 12.40 10.12 39.85
C ALA A 522 12.11 11.58 40.26
N ASP A 523 12.47 12.57 39.44
CA ASP A 523 12.22 13.99 39.70
C ASP A 523 10.73 14.28 39.90
N VAL A 524 9.88 13.71 39.04
CA VAL A 524 8.42 13.84 39.17
C VAL A 524 7.89 13.04 40.36
N LEU A 525 8.37 11.81 40.60
CA LEU A 525 7.94 11.01 41.75
C LEU A 525 8.21 11.70 43.09
N PHE A 526 9.37 12.33 43.26
CA PHE A 526 9.76 13.01 44.52
C PHE A 526 9.40 14.50 44.57
N GLY A 527 8.80 15.06 43.51
CA GLY A 527 8.40 16.47 43.48
C GLY A 527 9.54 17.48 43.28
N GLU A 528 10.73 17.03 42.88
CA GLU A 528 11.81 17.91 42.38
C GLU A 528 11.36 18.63 41.09
N VAL A 529 10.48 18.00 40.31
CA VAL A 529 9.73 18.62 39.21
C VAL A 529 8.23 18.40 39.44
N ASN A 530 7.47 19.49 39.52
CA ASN A 530 6.01 19.44 39.51
C ASN A 530 5.53 19.05 38.09
N PRO A 531 4.76 17.96 37.90
CA PRO A 531 4.31 17.53 36.58
C PRO A 531 3.41 18.59 35.93
N ALA A 532 3.71 18.85 34.66
CA ALA A 532 3.02 19.83 33.82
C ALA A 532 2.88 19.34 32.36
N GLY A 533 3.09 18.05 32.11
CA GLY A 533 2.77 17.44 30.82
C GLY A 533 1.25 17.32 30.63
N LYS A 534 0.78 17.42 29.39
CA LYS A 534 -0.62 17.20 28.99
C LYS A 534 -0.67 16.15 27.88
N LEU A 535 -1.77 15.43 27.70
CA LEU A 535 -1.87 14.38 26.67
C LEU A 535 -1.94 14.95 25.23
N PRO A 536 -1.06 14.57 24.30
CA PRO A 536 -1.19 14.90 22.87
C PRO A 536 -2.03 13.86 22.10
N LEU A 537 -2.50 12.82 22.79
CA LEU A 537 -3.31 11.73 22.28
C LEU A 537 -4.47 11.46 23.23
N THR A 538 -5.67 11.26 22.70
CA THR A 538 -6.80 10.76 23.49
C THR A 538 -6.55 9.30 23.84
N MET A 539 -6.67 8.94 25.12
CA MET A 539 -6.61 7.55 25.56
C MET A 539 -8.03 6.97 25.58
N PRO A 540 -8.42 6.07 24.67
CA PRO A 540 -9.75 5.46 24.71
C PRO A 540 -9.89 4.42 25.84
N ARG A 541 -11.13 4.17 26.28
CA ARG A 541 -11.44 3.05 27.19
C ARG A 541 -11.31 1.70 26.49
N ARG A 542 -11.66 1.61 25.21
CA ARG A 542 -11.53 0.41 24.37
C ARG A 542 -11.02 0.77 22.98
N VAL A 543 -10.24 -0.12 22.35
CA VAL A 543 -9.81 0.03 20.94
C VAL A 543 -10.99 0.27 20.01
N ALA A 544 -12.16 -0.31 20.30
CA ALA A 544 -13.39 -0.18 19.51
C ALA A 544 -14.07 1.22 19.59
N ASP A 545 -13.69 2.08 20.55
CA ASP A 545 -14.25 3.43 20.70
C ASP A 545 -13.58 4.45 19.75
N ASN A 546 -12.42 4.09 19.21
CA ASN A 546 -11.57 4.93 18.38
C ASN A 546 -12.06 5.01 16.91
N PRO A 547 -11.99 6.20 16.26
CA PRO A 547 -12.56 6.44 14.92
C PRO A 547 -12.11 5.45 13.84
N SER A 548 -10.84 5.05 13.86
CA SER A 548 -10.24 4.15 12.86
C SER A 548 -10.34 2.66 13.22
N ALA A 549 -11.09 2.26 14.26
CA ALA A 549 -11.11 0.88 14.78
C ALA A 549 -11.50 -0.20 13.74
N LEU A 550 -12.28 0.16 12.72
CA LEU A 550 -12.67 -0.73 11.62
C LEU A 550 -11.76 -0.63 10.38
N SER A 551 -10.75 0.25 10.41
CA SER A 551 -9.93 0.62 9.25
C SER A 551 -8.46 0.90 9.60
N PHE A 552 -7.92 0.30 10.66
CA PHE A 552 -6.51 0.41 11.07
C PHE A 552 -5.69 -0.82 10.67
N ARG A 553 -5.68 -1.14 9.37
CA ARG A 553 -4.82 -2.15 8.72
C ARG A 553 -4.90 -2.00 7.20
N SER A 554 -3.98 -2.60 6.45
CA SER A 554 -4.18 -2.80 5.01
C SER A 554 -5.20 -3.92 4.76
N GLU A 555 -6.20 -3.65 3.92
CA GLU A 555 -7.17 -4.64 3.44
C GLU A 555 -7.15 -4.70 1.91
N ASN A 556 -6.47 -5.72 1.37
CA ASN A 556 -6.22 -5.90 -0.06
C ASN A 556 -5.41 -4.73 -0.67
N GLY A 557 -4.33 -4.31 0.01
CA GLY A 557 -3.41 -3.27 -0.47
C GLY A 557 -3.94 -1.84 -0.35
N ARG A 558 -4.91 -1.58 0.52
CA ARG A 558 -5.50 -0.25 0.77
C ARG A 558 -6.01 -0.08 2.20
N VAL A 559 -6.16 1.16 2.64
CA VAL A 559 -6.77 1.53 3.91
C VAL A 559 -7.75 2.70 3.69
N LEU A 560 -8.89 2.70 4.38
CA LEU A 560 -9.93 3.72 4.24
C LEU A 560 -9.88 4.66 5.45
N TYR A 561 -9.59 5.95 5.22
CA TYR A 561 -9.66 6.98 6.26
C TYR A 561 -11.11 7.46 6.41
N SER A 562 -11.98 6.50 6.74
CA SER A 562 -13.44 6.60 6.86
C SER A 562 -13.93 7.62 7.89
N GLU A 563 -13.08 7.97 8.84
CA GLU A 563 -13.30 8.97 9.88
C GLU A 563 -13.17 10.43 9.39
N ASP A 564 -12.66 10.65 8.17
CA ASP A 564 -12.51 12.00 7.58
C ASP A 564 -11.73 12.94 8.54
N VAL A 565 -12.25 14.14 8.83
CA VAL A 565 -11.68 15.10 9.80
C VAL A 565 -11.89 14.71 11.27
N TYR A 566 -12.66 13.66 11.58
CA TYR A 566 -12.98 13.26 12.96
C TYR A 566 -11.91 12.33 13.52
N VAL A 567 -10.67 12.83 13.60
CA VAL A 567 -9.50 12.14 14.17
C VAL A 567 -9.23 12.63 15.60
N GLY A 568 -8.88 11.69 16.49
CA GLY A 568 -8.59 11.99 17.89
C GLY A 568 -9.82 12.52 18.63
N TYR A 569 -9.62 13.44 19.58
CA TYR A 569 -10.70 14.11 20.35
C TYR A 569 -11.83 14.67 19.47
N ARG A 570 -11.58 15.03 18.20
CA ARG A 570 -12.61 15.48 17.25
C ARG A 570 -13.74 14.45 17.07
N TRP A 571 -13.45 13.16 17.22
CA TRP A 571 -14.43 12.08 17.23
C TRP A 571 -15.20 12.04 18.55
N TYR A 572 -14.46 11.87 19.66
CA TYR A 572 -15.02 11.70 21.01
C TYR A 572 -15.89 12.90 21.43
N ASP A 573 -15.49 14.12 21.06
CA ASP A 573 -16.22 15.36 21.37
C ASP A 573 -17.41 15.64 20.44
N THR A 574 -17.44 15.08 19.23
CA THR A 574 -18.59 15.22 18.33
C THR A 574 -19.66 14.15 18.58
N LEU A 575 -19.27 12.98 19.07
CA LEU A 575 -20.18 11.86 19.37
C LEU A 575 -20.48 11.68 20.87
N ASP A 576 -19.89 12.53 21.72
CA ASP A 576 -19.91 12.47 23.18
C ASP A 576 -19.55 11.08 23.77
N ILE A 577 -18.47 10.51 23.25
CA ILE A 577 -17.90 9.24 23.73
C ILE A 577 -16.87 9.57 24.81
N GLU A 578 -17.12 9.16 26.05
CA GLU A 578 -16.23 9.43 27.18
C GLU A 578 -14.92 8.62 27.08
N PRO A 579 -13.75 9.27 26.90
CA PRO A 579 -12.46 8.59 26.84
C PRO A 579 -12.03 8.04 28.21
N LEU A 580 -10.90 7.33 28.28
CA LEU A 580 -10.26 7.00 29.54
C LEU A 580 -9.56 8.26 30.10
N PHE A 581 -8.79 8.94 29.25
CA PHE A 581 -8.25 10.29 29.50
C PHE A 581 -8.32 11.09 28.20
N ALA A 582 -8.78 12.33 28.28
CA ALA A 582 -9.01 13.18 27.12
C ALA A 582 -7.72 13.82 26.56
N PHE A 583 -7.72 14.22 25.29
CA PHE A 583 -6.68 15.09 24.73
C PHE A 583 -6.50 16.34 25.60
N GLY A 584 -5.27 16.77 25.80
CA GLY A 584 -4.91 17.88 26.66
C GLY A 584 -5.08 17.63 28.17
N HIS A 585 -5.48 16.44 28.62
CA HIS A 585 -5.55 16.10 30.06
C HIS A 585 -4.16 16.02 30.70
N GLY A 586 -4.04 16.44 31.96
CA GLY A 586 -2.84 16.26 32.78
C GLY A 586 -2.91 17.09 34.06
N LEU A 587 -2.66 16.44 35.19
CA LEU A 587 -2.70 17.00 36.54
C LEU A 587 -1.34 17.58 36.95
N SER A 588 -1.34 18.33 38.06
CA SER A 588 -0.17 18.95 38.70
C SER A 588 -0.22 18.71 40.21
N TYR A 589 0.89 18.90 40.93
CA TYR A 589 0.93 18.95 42.39
C TYR A 589 0.49 20.32 42.97
N THR A 590 0.05 21.24 42.11
CA THR A 590 -0.62 22.48 42.53
C THR A 590 -1.91 22.68 41.72
N THR A 591 -2.77 23.59 42.17
CA THR A 591 -4.04 23.93 41.51
C THR A 591 -3.94 25.26 40.77
N PHE A 592 -4.62 25.36 39.62
CA PHE A 592 -4.68 26.58 38.82
C PHE A 592 -6.12 27.00 38.55
N GLU A 593 -6.40 28.29 38.63
CA GLU A 593 -7.66 28.89 38.21
C GLU A 593 -7.42 29.81 37.01
N LEU A 594 -8.20 29.60 35.94
CA LEU A 594 -8.17 30.40 34.73
C LEU A 594 -9.31 31.43 34.78
N SER A 595 -9.00 32.72 34.73
CA SER A 595 -10.01 33.79 34.78
C SER A 595 -9.91 34.79 33.63
N GLY A 596 -10.99 35.53 33.41
CA GLY A 596 -10.97 36.73 32.57
C GLY A 596 -9.96 37.78 33.10
N ALA A 597 -9.53 38.68 32.22
CA ALA A 597 -8.48 39.66 32.52
C ALA A 597 -8.80 40.65 33.66
N ASN A 598 -10.08 40.82 33.96
CA ASN A 598 -10.59 41.65 35.06
C ASN A 598 -10.83 40.87 36.37
N GLY A 599 -10.30 39.63 36.48
CA GLY A 599 -10.34 38.83 37.71
C GLY A 599 -11.71 38.27 38.13
N HIS A 600 -12.76 38.46 37.32
CA HIS A 600 -14.10 37.96 37.59
C HIS A 600 -14.25 36.54 37.01
N ALA A 601 -14.64 35.57 37.85
CA ALA A 601 -14.67 34.14 37.51
C ALA A 601 -15.83 33.70 36.60
N ALA A 602 -16.78 34.59 36.29
CA ALA A 602 -18.00 34.29 35.52
C ALA A 602 -18.17 35.16 34.25
N GLU A 603 -17.30 36.13 34.02
CA GLU A 603 -17.33 36.97 32.82
C GLU A 603 -16.24 36.54 31.83
N ALA A 604 -16.56 36.62 30.54
CA ALA A 604 -15.71 36.12 29.45
C ALA A 604 -14.35 36.86 29.40
N PRO A 605 -13.30 36.33 28.73
CA PRO A 605 -11.99 36.99 28.67
C PRO A 605 -12.07 38.40 28.07
N ASP A 606 -12.08 39.42 28.93
CA ASP A 606 -12.21 40.83 28.53
C ASP A 606 -11.02 41.33 27.71
N ALA A 607 -9.81 40.83 27.99
CA ALA A 607 -8.63 41.05 27.15
C ALA A 607 -8.51 40.04 25.98
N LEU A 608 -9.65 39.61 25.41
CA LEU A 608 -9.69 39.09 24.05
C LEU A 608 -9.52 40.27 23.08
N VAL A 609 -8.28 40.54 22.67
CA VAL A 609 -7.90 41.70 21.86
C VAL A 609 -7.77 41.28 20.40
N VAL A 610 -8.68 41.77 19.57
CA VAL A 610 -8.54 41.74 18.11
C VAL A 610 -7.66 42.92 17.71
N HIS A 611 -6.45 42.64 17.22
CA HIS A 611 -5.47 43.69 16.87
C HIS A 611 -5.67 44.23 15.43
N ASP A 612 -6.17 43.37 14.55
CA ASP A 612 -6.59 43.67 13.18
C ASP A 612 -7.65 42.63 12.75
N ALA A 613 -8.36 42.84 11.65
CA ALA A 613 -9.49 42.03 11.19
C ALA A 613 -9.18 40.53 10.93
N ASP A 614 -7.90 40.15 10.94
CA ASP A 614 -7.38 38.79 10.71
C ASP A 614 -6.57 38.24 11.91
N GLN A 615 -6.44 39.00 13.01
CA GLN A 615 -5.57 38.66 14.15
C GLN A 615 -6.29 38.74 15.50
N LEU A 616 -6.37 37.60 16.17
CA LEU A 616 -7.03 37.40 17.46
C LEU A 616 -6.01 37.04 18.53
N THR A 617 -5.76 37.91 19.51
CA THR A 617 -5.00 37.57 20.71
C THR A 617 -5.96 37.27 21.86
N VAL A 618 -5.95 36.03 22.33
CA VAL A 618 -6.62 35.60 23.56
C VAL A 618 -5.65 35.81 24.71
N LYS A 619 -6.08 36.54 25.75
CA LYS A 619 -5.37 36.62 27.03
C LYS A 619 -6.24 36.07 28.15
N VAL A 620 -5.62 35.28 29.03
CA VAL A 620 -6.25 34.67 30.22
C VAL A 620 -5.31 34.87 31.41
N GLN A 621 -5.87 35.08 32.59
CA GLN A 621 -5.10 35.12 33.84
C GLN A 621 -5.07 33.72 34.45
N ILE A 622 -3.92 33.32 34.96
CA ILE A 622 -3.65 31.98 35.51
C ILE A 622 -3.16 32.18 36.94
N ALA A 623 -4.06 32.02 37.90
CA ALA A 623 -3.72 32.07 39.32
C ALA A 623 -3.29 30.68 39.79
N ASN A 624 -2.11 30.57 40.42
CA ASN A 624 -1.71 29.34 41.12
C ASN A 624 -2.29 29.38 42.54
N THR A 625 -3.36 28.63 42.77
CA THR A 625 -4.13 28.63 44.02
C THR A 625 -3.63 27.62 45.05
N GLY A 626 -2.65 26.78 44.69
CA GLY A 626 -1.99 25.84 45.58
C GLY A 626 -0.67 26.36 46.15
N SER A 627 0.03 25.50 46.89
CA SER A 627 1.23 25.85 47.67
C SER A 627 2.57 25.54 46.98
N LEU A 628 2.56 25.07 45.73
CA LEU A 628 3.78 24.66 45.01
C LEU A 628 3.88 25.38 43.66
N ALA A 629 5.10 25.77 43.27
CA ALA A 629 5.36 26.32 41.94
C ALA A 629 5.04 25.27 40.87
N GLY A 630 4.56 25.69 39.71
CA GLY A 630 4.21 24.77 38.62
C GLY A 630 3.90 25.51 37.33
N ALA A 631 3.57 24.75 36.28
CA ALA A 631 3.20 25.31 34.99
C ALA A 631 1.88 24.73 34.47
N GLU A 632 1.07 25.59 33.84
CA GLU A 632 -0.19 25.24 33.20
C GLU A 632 -0.15 25.57 31.70
N VAL A 633 -0.89 24.81 30.91
CA VAL A 633 -1.01 24.93 29.46
C VAL A 633 -2.39 25.50 29.13
N VAL A 634 -2.43 26.77 28.74
CA VAL A 634 -3.60 27.39 28.13
C VAL A 634 -3.82 26.77 26.77
N GLN A 635 -4.99 26.15 26.56
CA GLN A 635 -5.40 25.55 25.30
C GLN A 635 -6.58 26.33 24.73
N VAL A 636 -6.45 26.84 23.51
CA VAL A 636 -7.48 27.64 22.83
C VAL A 636 -8.09 26.83 21.70
N TYR A 637 -9.37 26.48 21.87
CA TYR A 637 -10.18 25.77 20.89
C TYR A 637 -11.16 26.72 20.19
N VAL A 638 -11.42 26.49 18.91
CA VAL A 638 -12.48 27.15 18.16
C VAL A 638 -13.64 26.17 17.94
N LYS A 639 -14.81 26.56 18.42
CA LYS A 639 -16.11 25.93 18.22
C LYS A 639 -16.79 26.61 17.02
N PRO A 640 -17.11 25.88 15.94
CA PRO A 640 -17.73 26.46 14.75
C PRO A 640 -19.14 27.00 15.04
N ALA A 641 -19.66 27.81 14.13
CA ALA A 641 -21.07 28.22 14.15
C ALA A 641 -22.00 27.00 14.20
N ALA A 642 -23.12 27.13 14.91
CA ALA A 642 -24.06 26.04 15.15
C ALA A 642 -24.43 25.31 13.84
N PRO A 643 -24.45 23.97 13.83
CA PRO A 643 -24.61 23.18 12.61
C PRO A 643 -25.91 23.58 11.91
N THR A 644 -25.79 23.99 10.65
CA THR A 644 -26.94 24.44 9.86
C THR A 644 -27.91 23.26 9.72
N PRO A 645 -29.22 23.44 9.99
CA PRO A 645 -30.14 22.30 10.10
C PRO A 645 -30.12 21.37 8.89
N LEU A 646 -30.42 20.08 9.09
CA LEU A 646 -30.50 19.06 8.02
C LEU A 646 -31.52 19.38 6.90
N THR A 647 -32.38 20.38 7.11
CA THR A 647 -33.32 20.94 6.13
C THR A 647 -32.72 22.02 5.23
N SER A 648 -31.48 22.46 5.50
CA SER A 648 -30.76 23.46 4.72
C SER A 648 -30.07 22.86 3.50
N SER A 649 -29.71 23.70 2.53
CA SER A 649 -29.05 23.25 1.30
C SER A 649 -27.61 22.80 1.58
N PRO A 650 -27.18 21.59 1.17
CA PRO A 650 -25.78 21.12 1.31
C PRO A 650 -24.72 21.96 0.56
N ARG A 651 -25.12 23.06 -0.09
CA ARG A 651 -24.22 24.07 -0.68
C ARG A 651 -23.92 25.25 0.24
N ALA A 652 -24.60 25.36 1.38
CA ALA A 652 -24.47 26.51 2.27
C ALA A 652 -23.26 26.38 3.21
N THR A 653 -23.11 25.21 3.84
CA THR A 653 -22.19 24.93 4.96
C THR A 653 -21.88 23.42 5.04
N ILE A 654 -20.85 23.05 5.80
CA ILE A 654 -20.45 21.66 6.04
C ILE A 654 -20.47 21.33 7.54
N THR A 655 -20.69 20.06 7.90
CA THR A 655 -20.52 19.57 9.28
C THR A 655 -19.04 19.61 9.69
N ARG A 656 -18.76 19.96 10.95
CA ARG A 656 -17.40 20.11 11.49
C ARG A 656 -17.28 19.40 12.85
N PRO A 657 -16.05 19.15 13.34
CA PRO A 657 -15.82 18.78 14.74
C PRO A 657 -16.48 19.77 15.71
N ALA A 658 -16.89 19.29 16.88
CA ALA A 658 -17.58 20.11 17.88
C ALA A 658 -16.72 21.28 18.39
N LYS A 659 -15.41 21.06 18.47
CA LYS A 659 -14.37 22.08 18.62
C LYS A 659 -13.04 21.57 18.06
N GLU A 660 -12.13 22.49 17.76
CA GLU A 660 -10.81 22.21 17.21
C GLU A 660 -9.77 23.08 17.93
N LEU A 661 -8.67 22.50 18.44
CA LEU A 661 -7.53 23.27 18.95
C LEU A 661 -6.99 24.18 17.83
N LYS A 662 -6.67 25.44 18.14
CA LYS A 662 -6.06 26.39 17.19
C LYS A 662 -4.79 27.07 17.72
N GLY A 663 -4.53 27.00 19.02
CA GLY A 663 -3.26 27.44 19.61
C GLY A 663 -3.17 27.12 21.10
N PHE A 664 -1.97 27.23 21.66
CA PHE A 664 -1.69 26.99 23.07
C PHE A 664 -0.53 27.87 23.57
N ALA A 665 -0.43 28.03 24.89
CA ALA A 665 0.74 28.62 25.54
C ALA A 665 0.95 27.96 26.91
N LYS A 666 2.21 27.64 27.24
CA LYS A 666 2.59 27.14 28.57
C LYS A 666 3.14 28.29 29.42
N VAL A 667 2.68 28.38 30.66
CA VAL A 667 3.04 29.46 31.60
C VAL A 667 3.44 28.84 32.93
N HIS A 668 4.58 29.25 33.47
CA HIS A 668 5.02 28.90 34.83
C HIS A 668 4.53 29.96 35.81
N VAL A 669 4.02 29.54 36.97
CA VAL A 669 3.37 30.41 37.96
C VAL A 669 3.80 30.00 39.38
N GLU A 670 4.33 30.94 40.15
CA GLU A 670 4.72 30.75 41.56
C GLU A 670 3.50 30.64 42.50
N PRO A 671 3.62 30.05 43.70
CA PRO A 671 2.50 29.89 44.64
C PRO A 671 1.82 31.22 44.97
N GLY A 672 0.50 31.31 44.79
CA GLY A 672 -0.28 32.53 45.02
C GLY A 672 -0.03 33.66 44.02
N ALA A 673 0.83 33.47 43.01
CA ALA A 673 1.01 34.41 41.92
C ALA A 673 -0.10 34.26 40.86
N ASN A 674 -0.23 35.26 40.00
CA ASN A 674 -1.18 35.28 38.90
C ASN A 674 -0.50 35.84 37.64
N GLU A 675 -0.41 35.03 36.59
CA GLU A 675 0.35 35.32 35.37
C GLU A 675 -0.54 35.31 34.13
N THR A 676 -0.22 36.17 33.15
CA THR A 676 -1.01 36.31 31.92
C THR A 676 -0.55 35.35 30.83
N GLY A 677 -1.34 34.29 30.59
CA GLY A 677 -1.21 33.47 29.39
C GLY A 677 -1.76 34.20 28.16
N ALA A 678 -0.99 34.21 27.06
CA ALA A 678 -1.38 34.86 25.80
C ALA A 678 -1.19 33.93 24.60
N VAL A 679 -2.22 33.81 23.77
CA VAL A 679 -2.22 33.00 22.53
C VAL A 679 -2.74 33.85 21.37
N THR A 680 -1.93 34.05 20.34
CA THR A 680 -2.32 34.80 19.14
C THR A 680 -2.61 33.84 17.98
N LEU A 681 -3.76 34.06 17.32
CA LEU A 681 -4.29 33.24 16.24
C LEU A 681 -4.49 34.09 14.98
N ASP A 682 -4.09 33.54 13.83
CA ASP A 682 -4.65 33.95 12.54
C ASP A 682 -6.13 33.55 12.51
N LEU A 683 -7.01 34.54 12.60
CA LEU A 683 -8.46 34.34 12.75
C LEU A 683 -9.09 33.72 11.50
N LEU A 684 -8.53 34.02 10.31
CA LEU A 684 -8.96 33.44 9.05
C LEU A 684 -8.66 31.93 9.02
N ARG A 685 -7.44 31.52 9.38
CA ARG A 685 -7.08 30.10 9.53
C ARG A 685 -7.87 29.43 10.65
N ALA A 686 -7.99 30.07 11.80
CA ALA A 686 -8.62 29.50 12.99
C ALA A 686 -10.10 29.12 12.77
N THR A 687 -10.79 29.87 11.90
CA THR A 687 -12.20 29.64 11.53
C THR A 687 -12.38 28.89 10.21
N SER A 688 -11.31 28.63 9.44
CA SER A 688 -11.41 27.93 8.16
C SER A 688 -11.66 26.43 8.28
N TYR A 689 -12.24 25.85 7.24
CA TYR A 689 -12.26 24.43 6.86
C TYR A 689 -11.86 24.31 5.38
N TRP A 690 -11.62 23.10 4.85
CA TRP A 690 -11.37 22.90 3.42
C TRP A 690 -12.67 22.61 2.66
N SER A 691 -13.03 23.49 1.73
CA SER A 691 -14.18 23.27 0.84
C SER A 691 -13.74 22.48 -0.39
N GLU A 692 -14.14 21.21 -0.47
CA GLU A 692 -13.85 20.37 -1.65
C GLU A 692 -14.57 20.82 -2.93
N MET A 693 -15.67 21.57 -2.80
CA MET A 693 -16.38 22.15 -3.94
C MET A 693 -15.69 23.39 -4.51
N ASP A 694 -15.07 24.19 -3.63
CA ASP A 694 -14.35 25.42 -3.99
C ASP A 694 -12.82 25.16 -4.15
N ASP A 695 -12.37 23.93 -3.86
CA ASP A 695 -10.97 23.46 -3.84
C ASP A 695 -10.04 24.40 -3.03
N CYS A 696 -10.53 24.95 -1.93
CA CYS A 696 -9.78 25.94 -1.14
C CYS A 696 -10.16 25.94 0.35
N TRP A 697 -9.31 26.55 1.17
CA TRP A 697 -9.66 26.88 2.54
C TRP A 697 -10.75 27.96 2.55
N ARG A 698 -11.78 27.76 3.37
CA ARG A 698 -12.95 28.61 3.47
C ARG A 698 -13.31 28.87 4.93
N SER A 699 -13.37 30.15 5.29
CA SER A 699 -13.95 30.64 6.53
C SER A 699 -15.30 31.25 6.19
N ASP A 700 -16.40 30.80 6.79
CA ASP A 700 -17.72 31.36 6.52
C ASP A 700 -18.13 32.45 7.52
N ALA A 701 -18.96 33.39 7.07
CA ALA A 701 -19.60 34.36 7.96
C ALA A 701 -20.48 33.64 9.00
N GLY A 702 -20.40 34.07 10.26
CA GLY A 702 -21.10 33.42 11.37
C GLY A 702 -20.46 33.69 12.72
N SER A 703 -21.08 33.16 13.77
CA SER A 703 -20.63 33.26 15.16
C SER A 703 -19.79 32.04 15.54
N TYR A 704 -18.54 32.23 15.96
CA TYR A 704 -17.62 31.18 16.39
C TYR A 704 -17.37 31.29 17.90
N GLY A 705 -17.45 30.19 18.63
CA GLY A 705 -17.09 30.15 20.05
C GLY A 705 -15.57 30.01 20.20
N ILE A 706 -14.93 30.95 20.89
CA ILE A 706 -13.56 30.81 21.35
C ILE A 706 -13.62 30.21 22.75
N LEU A 707 -13.09 29.01 22.92
CA LEU A 707 -13.08 28.26 24.18
C LEU A 707 -11.66 28.21 24.74
N VAL A 708 -11.47 28.57 26.00
CA VAL A 708 -10.17 28.55 26.69
C VAL A 708 -10.25 27.67 27.92
N GLY A 709 -9.33 26.72 28.05
CA GLY A 709 -9.24 25.77 29.16
C GLY A 709 -7.88 25.09 29.24
N SER A 710 -7.73 24.11 30.12
CA SER A 710 -6.47 23.35 30.33
C SER A 710 -6.53 21.88 29.87
N SER A 711 -7.59 21.49 29.16
CA SER A 711 -7.81 20.19 28.49
C SER A 711 -8.91 20.31 27.42
N SER A 712 -9.12 19.29 26.59
CA SER A 712 -10.30 19.19 25.70
C SER A 712 -11.60 18.82 26.45
N ARG A 713 -11.52 18.35 27.69
CA ARG A 713 -12.69 18.12 28.57
C ARG A 713 -12.53 18.92 29.87
N GLY A 714 -13.64 19.44 30.39
CA GLY A 714 -13.65 20.29 31.59
C GLY A 714 -14.43 21.59 31.39
N ALA A 715 -14.22 22.56 32.28
CA ALA A 715 -14.77 23.90 32.16
C ALA A 715 -14.00 24.74 31.12
N PHE A 716 -14.72 25.62 30.42
CA PHE A 716 -14.14 26.55 29.44
C PHE A 716 -14.60 27.98 29.71
N LEU A 717 -13.70 28.94 29.59
CA LEU A 717 -14.06 30.32 29.36
C LEU A 717 -14.49 30.45 27.89
N GLU A 718 -15.76 30.75 27.62
CA GLU A 718 -16.30 30.91 26.25
C GLU A 718 -16.51 32.39 25.90
N LYS A 719 -16.07 32.81 24.70
CA LYS A 719 -16.38 34.12 24.12
C LYS A 719 -16.69 34.00 22.63
N THR A 720 -17.83 34.55 22.19
CA THR A 720 -18.25 34.51 20.79
C THR A 720 -17.56 35.59 19.96
N VAL A 721 -16.98 35.21 18.82
CA VAL A 721 -16.45 36.11 17.79
C VAL A 721 -17.32 35.99 16.53
N VAL A 722 -17.78 37.13 15.98
CA VAL A 722 -18.67 37.15 14.81
C VAL A 722 -17.92 37.58 13.56
N LEU A 723 -17.83 36.70 12.56
CA LEU A 723 -17.31 37.03 11.25
C LEU A 723 -18.44 37.53 10.34
N THR A 724 -18.29 38.75 9.82
CA THR A 724 -19.32 39.42 9.00
C THR A 724 -19.27 39.09 7.50
N LYS A 725 -18.22 38.40 7.03
CA LYS A 725 -18.02 38.03 5.62
C LYS A 725 -17.30 36.69 5.51
N SER A 726 -17.80 35.79 4.65
CA SER A 726 -17.05 34.60 4.24
C SER A 726 -15.80 35.00 3.44
N ARG A 727 -14.72 34.23 3.56
CA ARG A 727 -13.46 34.42 2.84
C ARG A 727 -12.84 33.08 2.45
N THR A 728 -12.09 33.06 1.37
CA THR A 728 -11.42 31.86 0.83
C THR A 728 -9.93 32.10 0.57
N TRP A 729 -9.08 31.09 0.78
CA TRP A 729 -7.63 31.17 0.57
C TRP A 729 -6.99 29.81 0.19
N ARG A 730 -5.76 29.86 -0.30
CA ARG A 730 -4.88 28.71 -0.62
C ARG A 730 -3.44 29.12 -0.28
N GLY A 731 -2.51 28.17 -0.21
CA GLY A 731 -1.10 28.47 0.05
C GLY A 731 -0.78 28.80 1.51
N LEU A 732 0.42 29.34 1.75
CA LEU A 732 0.87 29.73 3.09
C LEU A 732 0.39 31.15 3.46
N ARG A 733 0.16 31.38 4.75
CA ARG A 733 -0.16 32.68 5.37
C ARG A 733 1.13 33.29 5.92
N ASN A 734 1.98 33.80 5.02
CA ASN A 734 3.29 34.35 5.36
C ASN A 734 3.24 35.36 6.53
N GLY A 735 3.76 34.96 7.71
CA GLY A 735 4.16 35.87 8.79
C GLY A 735 3.27 36.00 10.02
N LEU A 736 2.30 35.10 10.27
CA LEU A 736 1.27 35.29 11.32
C LEU A 736 1.10 34.13 12.32
N LEU A 737 2.19 33.49 12.74
CA LEU A 737 2.24 32.64 13.95
C LEU A 737 3.06 33.35 15.04
N PRO A 738 2.68 33.25 16.33
CA PRO A 738 3.20 34.12 17.38
C PRO A 738 4.71 34.01 17.53
N ALA A 739 5.39 35.14 17.40
CA ALA A 739 6.74 35.30 17.95
C ALA A 739 6.62 35.35 19.48
N SER A 740 7.10 34.31 20.16
CA SER A 740 7.34 34.33 21.60
C SER A 740 8.22 35.54 21.93
N SER A 741 7.83 36.34 22.92
CA SER A 741 8.39 37.67 23.16
C SER A 741 9.87 37.63 23.57
N GLY A 742 10.77 37.91 22.61
CA GLY A 742 12.20 38.07 22.85
C GLY A 742 12.96 38.46 21.57
N PHE A 743 13.90 39.41 21.72
CA PHE A 743 14.92 39.79 20.73
C PHE A 743 14.48 40.15 19.29
N LEU A 744 14.09 41.42 19.11
CA LEU A 744 14.28 42.13 17.85
C LEU A 744 15.76 42.53 17.68
N SER A 745 16.47 41.95 16.72
CA SER A 745 17.64 42.59 16.09
C SER A 745 17.98 42.01 14.73
N ALA A 746 18.55 42.85 13.86
CA ALA A 746 19.34 42.52 12.67
C ALA A 746 18.81 41.42 11.69
N TYR A 747 17.99 41.83 10.71
CA TYR A 747 18.26 41.47 9.29
C TYR A 747 17.65 42.45 8.28
N SER A 748 17.93 43.76 8.46
CA SER A 748 17.48 44.84 7.57
C SER A 748 18.61 45.32 6.64
N ALA A 749 19.08 44.49 5.70
CA ALA A 749 20.12 44.89 4.75
C ALA A 749 20.18 44.06 3.44
N CYS A 750 19.24 44.28 2.50
CA CYS A 750 19.53 44.14 1.06
C CYS A 750 18.43 44.78 0.18
N ARG A 751 18.54 46.08 -0.12
CA ARG A 751 17.59 46.81 -0.99
C ARG A 751 18.27 47.81 -1.95
N THR A 752 19.28 47.35 -2.68
CA THR A 752 19.86 48.14 -3.79
C THR A 752 20.54 47.24 -4.83
N PHE A 753 19.86 47.02 -5.96
CA PHE A 753 20.44 47.30 -7.28
C PHE A 753 19.29 47.51 -8.28
N THR A 754 19.29 48.67 -8.94
CA THR A 754 18.13 49.17 -9.67
C THR A 754 18.59 49.80 -10.99
N LEU A 755 17.89 49.50 -12.09
CA LEU A 755 18.14 49.98 -13.46
C LEU A 755 19.45 49.41 -14.08
N ALA A 756 19.55 49.18 -15.39
CA ALA A 756 18.75 49.75 -16.47
C ALA A 756 18.56 48.85 -17.71
N ARG A 757 17.31 48.77 -18.20
CA ARG A 757 17.01 49.21 -19.58
C ARG A 757 15.51 49.48 -19.78
N ARG A 758 15.15 50.74 -20.03
CA ARG A 758 13.86 51.14 -20.61
C ARG A 758 14.03 51.23 -22.12
N ALA A 759 13.24 50.52 -22.92
CA ALA A 759 13.05 50.80 -24.35
C ALA A 759 11.86 50.02 -24.96
N CYS A 760 10.62 50.47 -24.75
CA CYS A 760 9.58 50.66 -25.81
C CYS A 760 8.21 51.06 -25.20
N ASP A 761 8.14 52.19 -24.48
CA ASP A 761 6.87 52.75 -24.00
C ASP A 761 6.30 53.71 -25.05
N ALA A 762 5.79 53.17 -26.16
CA ALA A 762 5.51 53.93 -27.39
C ALA A 762 4.20 53.57 -28.12
N CYS A 763 3.20 52.97 -27.46
CA CYS A 763 1.88 52.70 -28.07
C CYS A 763 0.67 53.10 -27.20
N ARG A 764 0.77 54.22 -26.46
CA ARG A 764 -0.37 54.79 -25.71
C ARG A 764 -1.30 55.64 -26.58
N ALA A 765 -2.30 55.01 -27.21
CA ALA A 765 -3.45 55.70 -27.81
C ALA A 765 -4.65 54.72 -27.91
N ARG A 766 -5.87 54.98 -27.41
CA ARG A 766 -6.48 56.19 -26.80
C ARG A 766 -7.49 55.80 -25.70
N ARG A 767 -7.56 56.61 -24.62
CA ARG A 767 -8.75 57.21 -23.92
C ARG A 767 -10.09 56.41 -23.84
N ARG A 768 -10.92 56.42 -22.75
CA ARG A 768 -10.95 57.19 -21.47
C ARG A 768 -12.02 56.62 -20.48
N ARG A 769 -11.92 57.05 -19.20
CA ARG A 769 -12.94 57.39 -18.15
C ARG A 769 -14.45 57.43 -18.51
N CYS A 770 -15.47 57.34 -17.62
CA CYS A 770 -15.61 56.99 -16.17
C CYS A 770 -17.11 56.99 -15.72
N VAL A 771 -17.51 56.07 -14.82
CA VAL A 771 -18.27 56.24 -13.52
C VAL A 771 -19.65 56.98 -13.42
N PHE A 772 -20.60 56.33 -12.69
CA PHE A 772 -21.89 56.81 -12.07
C PHE A 772 -23.06 57.22 -13.01
N ALA A 773 -24.36 57.23 -12.63
CA ALA A 773 -25.03 57.09 -11.31
C ALA A 773 -26.47 56.45 -11.38
N ASP A 774 -27.10 56.31 -10.19
CA ASP A 774 -28.55 56.26 -9.86
C ASP A 774 -29.46 55.08 -10.30
N GLY A 775 -30.69 55.01 -9.75
CA GLY A 775 -31.44 53.74 -9.54
C GLY A 775 -32.98 53.72 -9.71
N PRO A 776 -33.76 53.33 -8.68
CA PRO A 776 -35.06 52.60 -8.75
C PRO A 776 -36.29 53.45 -9.20
N PRO A 777 -37.50 52.90 -9.54
CA PRO A 777 -38.12 51.73 -8.86
C PRO A 777 -39.20 50.84 -9.59
N GLU A 778 -39.80 49.94 -8.78
CA GLU A 778 -41.16 49.34 -8.81
C GLU A 778 -41.66 48.26 -9.81
N ARG A 779 -42.19 47.15 -9.21
CA ARG A 779 -43.48 46.41 -9.42
C ARG A 779 -44.08 46.35 -10.85
N ALA A 780 -44.54 45.21 -11.40
CA ALA A 780 -45.59 44.31 -10.88
C ALA A 780 -45.89 43.13 -11.87
N GLY A 781 -46.70 42.14 -11.45
CA GLY A 781 -47.67 41.44 -12.34
C GLY A 781 -47.26 40.15 -13.09
N PRO A 782 -47.93 39.00 -12.84
CA PRO A 782 -47.99 37.80 -13.71
C PRO A 782 -49.38 37.67 -14.41
N PRO A 783 -49.76 36.59 -15.16
CA PRO A 783 -48.97 35.48 -15.75
C PRO A 783 -49.04 35.35 -17.33
N PRO A 784 -49.72 34.37 -18.00
CA PRO A 784 -49.13 33.47 -19.01
C PRO A 784 -49.76 33.62 -20.43
N PRO A 785 -49.69 32.67 -21.43
CA PRO A 785 -48.99 31.37 -21.54
C PRO A 785 -48.25 31.08 -22.88
N ARG A 786 -47.57 29.92 -22.92
CA ARG A 786 -47.15 29.07 -24.08
C ARG A 786 -47.30 29.61 -25.53
N SER A 787 -46.20 29.69 -26.26
CA SER A 787 -45.82 28.76 -27.37
C SER A 787 -44.65 29.31 -28.22
N GLY A 788 -44.03 28.47 -29.05
CA GLY A 788 -42.99 28.87 -30.02
C GLY A 788 -41.60 28.26 -29.75
N SER A 789 -41.02 27.63 -30.78
CA SER A 789 -39.68 27.03 -30.77
C SER A 789 -38.67 27.89 -31.55
N PRO A 790 -37.44 28.11 -31.05
CA PRO A 790 -36.37 28.70 -31.84
C PRO A 790 -35.42 27.67 -32.48
N SER A 791 -34.92 28.08 -33.64
CA SER A 791 -33.97 27.45 -34.56
C SER A 791 -32.69 26.85 -33.95
N GLN A 792 -32.14 25.85 -34.67
CA GLN A 792 -30.76 25.39 -34.51
C GLN A 792 -29.76 26.43 -35.03
N ALA A 793 -28.58 26.49 -34.41
CA ALA A 793 -27.34 26.97 -35.04
C ALA A 793 -26.27 25.87 -34.86
N GLN A 794 -25.62 25.47 -35.95
CA GLN A 794 -24.62 24.40 -35.94
C GLN A 794 -23.21 24.96 -35.70
N CYS A 795 -22.38 24.21 -34.97
CA CYS A 795 -20.98 24.56 -34.73
C CYS A 795 -20.07 23.93 -35.81
N GLN A 796 -19.05 24.67 -36.25
CA GLN A 796 -18.20 24.35 -37.42
C GLN A 796 -17.57 22.95 -37.38
N ASP A 797 -17.22 22.44 -36.19
CA ASP A 797 -16.48 21.18 -36.04
C ASP A 797 -17.27 19.93 -36.47
N CYS A 798 -18.60 19.98 -36.41
CA CYS A 798 -19.45 18.83 -36.79
C CYS A 798 -19.31 18.46 -38.28
N ILE A 799 -18.95 19.43 -39.13
CA ILE A 799 -18.79 19.23 -40.59
C ILE A 799 -17.52 18.43 -40.92
N ARG A 800 -16.49 18.45 -40.05
CA ARG A 800 -15.20 17.80 -40.32
C ARG A 800 -15.16 16.29 -40.05
N LEU A 801 -16.18 15.72 -39.39
CA LEU A 801 -16.17 14.32 -38.94
C LEU A 801 -17.39 13.49 -39.36
N GLY A 802 -18.39 14.06 -40.03
CA GLY A 802 -19.45 13.30 -40.71
C GLY A 802 -20.42 12.50 -39.82
N ILE A 803 -20.55 12.85 -38.53
CA ILE A 803 -21.40 12.13 -37.57
C ILE A 803 -22.56 13.02 -37.09
N SER A 804 -23.79 12.48 -37.10
CA SER A 804 -24.98 13.19 -36.65
C SER A 804 -25.05 13.35 -35.12
N CYS A 805 -25.37 14.55 -34.65
CA CYS A 805 -25.40 14.92 -33.23
C CYS A 805 -26.69 14.46 -32.52
N SER A 806 -26.98 13.15 -32.55
CA SER A 806 -28.20 12.57 -31.96
C SER A 806 -27.94 11.58 -30.81
N PHE A 807 -26.69 11.15 -30.60
CA PHE A 807 -26.37 10.00 -29.73
C PHE A 807 -25.96 10.33 -28.28
N LEU A 808 -25.78 11.60 -27.90
CA LEU A 808 -25.22 11.99 -26.60
C LEU A 808 -26.00 13.12 -25.91
N VAL A 809 -27.20 12.82 -25.40
CA VAL A 809 -27.86 13.63 -24.35
C VAL A 809 -28.38 12.72 -23.24
N PRO A 810 -27.89 12.84 -21.99
CA PRO A 810 -28.36 12.02 -20.88
C PRO A 810 -29.64 12.60 -20.26
N THR A 811 -30.80 11.97 -20.52
CA THR A 811 -32.04 12.29 -19.81
C THR A 811 -31.97 11.86 -18.33
N ARG A 812 -32.47 12.72 -17.43
CA ARG A 812 -32.39 12.54 -15.97
C ARG A 812 -33.26 11.38 -15.44
N THR A 813 -32.79 10.13 -15.49
CA THR A 813 -33.30 9.05 -14.62
C THR A 813 -32.24 7.99 -14.25
N ARG A 814 -32.16 7.68 -12.95
CA ARG A 814 -31.63 6.45 -12.31
C ARG A 814 -30.44 5.70 -12.98
N GLY A 815 -29.22 6.23 -12.79
CA GLY A 815 -28.03 5.45 -12.44
C GLY A 815 -27.36 4.54 -13.52
N PRO A 816 -26.10 4.80 -13.94
CA PRO A 816 -25.43 4.01 -14.98
C PRO A 816 -25.21 2.54 -14.62
N LYS A 817 -25.12 2.20 -13.32
CA LYS A 817 -24.92 0.82 -12.81
C LYS A 817 -26.00 -0.17 -13.28
N ARG A 818 -27.22 0.27 -13.63
CA ARG A 818 -28.27 -0.61 -14.22
C ARG A 818 -28.08 -0.89 -15.72
N ARG A 819 -27.50 0.04 -16.49
CA ARG A 819 -27.29 -0.14 -17.93
C ARG A 819 -26.19 -1.19 -18.21
N LEU A 820 -25.14 -1.22 -17.41
CA LEU A 820 -24.09 -2.23 -17.52
C LEU A 820 -24.64 -3.65 -17.31
N VAL A 821 -25.56 -3.82 -16.36
CA VAL A 821 -26.22 -5.12 -16.09
C VAL A 821 -27.13 -5.54 -17.25
N LEU A 822 -27.88 -4.62 -17.86
CA LEU A 822 -28.70 -4.93 -19.05
C LEU A 822 -27.84 -5.31 -20.27
N ILE A 823 -26.69 -4.67 -20.47
CA ILE A 823 -25.76 -5.01 -21.57
C ILE A 823 -25.05 -6.34 -21.29
N ALA A 824 -24.67 -6.60 -20.04
CA ALA A 824 -24.13 -7.89 -19.60
C ALA A 824 -25.15 -9.04 -19.74
N LEU A 825 -26.42 -8.78 -19.45
CA LEU A 825 -27.52 -9.72 -19.69
C LEU A 825 -27.75 -9.96 -21.18
N ALA A 826 -27.71 -8.92 -22.04
CA ALA A 826 -27.76 -9.11 -23.49
C ALA A 826 -26.57 -9.96 -24.00
N ALA A 827 -25.37 -9.79 -23.44
CA ALA A 827 -24.21 -10.62 -23.74
C ALA A 827 -24.36 -12.08 -23.25
N LEU A 828 -24.96 -12.31 -22.07
CA LEU A 828 -25.38 -13.66 -21.62
C LEU A 828 -26.37 -14.29 -22.61
N THR A 829 -27.42 -13.54 -22.99
CA THR A 829 -28.52 -13.98 -23.87
C THR A 829 -28.09 -14.36 -25.28
N VAL A 830 -27.07 -13.69 -25.83
CA VAL A 830 -26.68 -13.82 -27.26
C VAL A 830 -25.28 -14.40 -27.46
N GLY A 831 -24.43 -14.44 -26.43
CA GLY A 831 -23.06 -14.96 -26.49
C GLY A 831 -22.94 -16.47 -26.28
N LEU A 832 -23.80 -17.07 -25.44
CA LEU A 832 -23.73 -18.48 -25.06
C LEU A 832 -25.05 -19.23 -25.34
N LEU A 833 -25.00 -20.11 -26.33
CA LEU A 833 -25.93 -21.23 -26.57
C LEU A 833 -27.41 -20.88 -26.89
N PRO A 834 -28.16 -21.88 -27.40
CA PRO A 834 -29.62 -21.89 -27.39
C PRO A 834 -30.24 -21.73 -26.00
N SER A 835 -30.49 -20.49 -25.55
CA SER A 835 -31.16 -20.27 -24.26
C SER A 835 -32.58 -20.86 -24.28
N ARG A 836 -32.83 -21.78 -23.34
CA ARG A 836 -34.11 -22.51 -23.17
C ARG A 836 -35.24 -21.60 -22.68
N PHE A 837 -34.87 -20.50 -22.02
CA PHE A 837 -35.76 -19.63 -21.28
C PHE A 837 -36.51 -18.66 -22.20
N SER A 838 -37.84 -18.64 -22.08
CA SER A 838 -38.72 -17.81 -22.90
C SER A 838 -38.46 -16.30 -22.76
N ALA A 839 -38.20 -15.82 -21.53
CA ALA A 839 -37.90 -14.41 -21.25
C ALA A 839 -36.63 -13.91 -21.97
N TYR A 840 -35.61 -14.77 -22.10
CA TYR A 840 -34.35 -14.45 -22.76
C TYR A 840 -34.54 -14.40 -24.28
N ARG A 841 -35.33 -15.33 -24.84
CA ARG A 841 -35.74 -15.28 -26.26
C ARG A 841 -36.64 -14.07 -26.58
N ALA A 842 -37.38 -13.53 -25.61
CA ALA A 842 -38.17 -12.31 -25.79
C ALA A 842 -37.31 -11.03 -25.86
N MET A 843 -36.12 -10.99 -25.23
CA MET A 843 -35.18 -9.87 -25.39
C MET A 843 -34.42 -9.88 -26.74
N ALA A 844 -34.27 -11.05 -27.37
CA ALA A 844 -33.52 -11.19 -28.61
C ALA A 844 -34.00 -10.26 -29.76
N PRO A 845 -35.30 -10.18 -30.12
CA PRO A 845 -35.75 -9.31 -31.21
C PRO A 845 -35.52 -7.81 -30.94
N ASP A 846 -35.85 -7.30 -29.76
CA ASP A 846 -35.75 -5.86 -29.44
C ASP A 846 -34.30 -5.33 -29.37
N VAL A 847 -33.32 -6.23 -29.25
CA VAL A 847 -31.88 -5.92 -29.32
C VAL A 847 -31.32 -6.20 -30.71
N ALA A 848 -31.73 -7.29 -31.37
CA ALA A 848 -31.30 -7.60 -32.75
C ALA A 848 -31.78 -6.55 -33.76
N LEU A 849 -32.98 -5.98 -33.57
CA LEU A 849 -33.51 -4.86 -34.37
C LEU A 849 -32.71 -3.54 -34.23
N ARG A 850 -31.61 -3.53 -33.46
CA ARG A 850 -30.73 -2.36 -33.26
C ARG A 850 -29.31 -2.56 -33.79
N PHE A 851 -28.96 -3.76 -34.27
CA PHE A 851 -27.62 -4.09 -34.76
C PHE A 851 -27.70 -5.08 -35.91
N ASP A 852 -27.26 -4.68 -37.10
CA ASP A 852 -27.48 -5.43 -38.34
C ASP A 852 -26.81 -6.82 -38.37
N THR A 853 -25.79 -7.03 -37.52
CA THR A 853 -25.14 -8.35 -37.33
C THR A 853 -24.77 -8.61 -35.87
N ARG A 854 -24.65 -9.91 -35.51
CA ARG A 854 -24.13 -10.37 -34.21
C ARG A 854 -22.73 -9.80 -33.91
N MET A 855 -21.90 -9.61 -34.93
CA MET A 855 -20.57 -8.99 -34.83
C MET A 855 -20.67 -7.49 -34.50
N ALA A 856 -21.56 -6.74 -35.14
CA ALA A 856 -21.78 -5.32 -34.84
C ALA A 856 -22.24 -5.11 -33.39
N MET A 857 -23.17 -5.94 -32.90
CA MET A 857 -23.61 -5.92 -31.51
C MET A 857 -22.45 -6.20 -30.53
N ILE A 858 -21.66 -7.25 -30.78
CA ILE A 858 -20.51 -7.61 -29.93
C ILE A 858 -19.45 -6.50 -29.94
N ASN A 859 -19.17 -5.88 -31.09
CA ASN A 859 -18.26 -4.73 -31.20
C ASN A 859 -18.71 -3.56 -30.32
N VAL A 860 -20.00 -3.20 -30.35
CA VAL A 860 -20.54 -2.12 -29.52
C VAL A 860 -20.50 -2.50 -28.04
N CYS A 861 -20.79 -3.75 -27.66
CA CYS A 861 -20.67 -4.21 -26.27
C CYS A 861 -19.23 -4.14 -25.76
N VAL A 862 -18.26 -4.53 -26.57
CA VAL A 862 -16.82 -4.45 -26.27
C VAL A 862 -16.38 -2.99 -26.16
N ASP A 863 -16.66 -2.16 -27.15
CA ASP A 863 -16.27 -0.74 -27.16
C ASP A 863 -16.91 0.04 -26.00
N VAL A 864 -18.15 -0.27 -25.62
CA VAL A 864 -18.78 0.28 -24.42
C VAL A 864 -18.07 -0.19 -23.15
N CYS A 865 -17.71 -1.48 -23.05
CA CYS A 865 -16.97 -1.98 -21.89
C CYS A 865 -15.53 -1.42 -21.82
N MET A 866 -14.88 -1.13 -22.95
CA MET A 866 -13.60 -0.41 -23.01
C MET A 866 -13.75 1.05 -22.54
N ARG A 867 -14.74 1.78 -23.07
CA ARG A 867 -15.00 3.19 -22.72
C ARG A 867 -15.47 3.39 -21.28
N LEU A 868 -15.99 2.35 -20.64
CA LEU A 868 -16.40 2.35 -19.23
C LEU A 868 -15.29 1.84 -18.28
N ARG A 869 -14.05 1.63 -18.78
CA ARG A 869 -12.85 1.50 -17.94
C ARG A 869 -12.40 2.90 -17.51
N THR A 870 -12.89 3.36 -16.37
CA THR A 870 -12.28 4.48 -15.64
C THR A 870 -10.90 4.07 -15.11
N HIS A 871 -10.11 5.02 -14.62
CA HIS A 871 -8.89 4.72 -13.83
C HIS A 871 -9.18 3.68 -12.73
N SER A 872 -10.33 3.85 -12.07
CA SER A 872 -10.88 3.00 -11.00
C SER A 872 -11.52 1.68 -11.47
N TYR A 873 -11.19 1.22 -12.68
CA TYR A 873 -11.71 -0.04 -13.20
C TYR A 873 -11.23 -1.25 -12.40
N TRP A 874 -10.04 -1.21 -11.82
CA TRP A 874 -9.49 -2.32 -11.03
C TRP A 874 -9.89 -2.27 -9.55
N ASP A 875 -10.25 -1.10 -9.00
CA ASP A 875 -10.51 -0.88 -7.56
C ASP A 875 -11.76 -1.60 -7.01
N HIS A 876 -12.61 -2.09 -7.91
CA HIS A 876 -13.90 -2.72 -7.58
C HIS A 876 -14.05 -4.08 -8.26
N ILE A 877 -13.08 -4.98 -8.05
CA ILE A 877 -13.13 -6.38 -8.49
C ILE A 877 -14.38 -7.06 -7.91
N ASN A 878 -15.14 -7.75 -8.76
CA ASN A 878 -16.34 -8.50 -8.35
C ASN A 878 -16.71 -9.54 -9.42
N LEU A 879 -17.45 -10.59 -9.02
CA LEU A 879 -17.88 -11.68 -9.91
C LEU A 879 -18.61 -11.23 -11.18
N ARG A 880 -19.28 -10.06 -11.18
CA ARG A 880 -19.99 -9.53 -12.36
C ARG A 880 -19.01 -8.94 -13.39
N LYS A 881 -17.93 -8.28 -12.95
CA LYS A 881 -16.84 -7.85 -13.86
C LYS A 881 -16.15 -9.08 -14.47
N TRP A 882 -15.83 -10.07 -13.64
CA TRP A 882 -15.23 -11.33 -14.08
C TRP A 882 -16.07 -11.99 -15.19
N ALA A 883 -17.36 -12.18 -14.93
CA ALA A 883 -18.29 -12.77 -15.87
C ALA A 883 -18.40 -11.95 -17.17
N VAL A 884 -18.48 -10.61 -17.10
CA VAL A 884 -18.55 -9.75 -18.30
C VAL A 884 -17.30 -9.89 -19.18
N CYS A 885 -16.10 -9.90 -18.60
CA CYS A 885 -14.86 -10.05 -19.36
C CYS A 885 -14.78 -11.44 -20.01
N TYR A 886 -15.11 -12.49 -19.25
CA TYR A 886 -15.16 -13.87 -19.75
C TYR A 886 -16.17 -14.04 -20.90
N LEU A 887 -17.41 -13.54 -20.75
CA LEU A 887 -18.45 -13.61 -21.78
C LEU A 887 -18.10 -12.84 -23.06
N LEU A 888 -17.49 -11.65 -22.91
CA LEU A 888 -17.07 -10.85 -24.05
C LEU A 888 -15.84 -11.45 -24.76
N SER A 889 -14.93 -12.13 -24.03
CA SER A 889 -13.83 -12.87 -24.67
C SER A 889 -14.37 -13.96 -25.60
N VAL A 890 -15.28 -14.81 -25.09
CA VAL A 890 -15.95 -15.87 -25.86
C VAL A 890 -16.80 -15.28 -27.01
N GLY A 891 -17.46 -14.14 -26.82
CA GLY A 891 -18.20 -13.44 -27.87
C GLY A 891 -17.31 -12.92 -29.01
N CYS A 892 -16.19 -12.28 -28.68
CA CYS A 892 -15.18 -11.90 -29.67
C CYS A 892 -14.64 -13.12 -30.42
N PHE A 893 -14.38 -14.22 -29.71
CA PHE A 893 -13.86 -15.46 -30.30
C PHE A 893 -14.81 -16.04 -31.34
N GLN A 894 -16.10 -16.18 -31.00
CA GLN A 894 -17.17 -16.63 -31.92
C GLN A 894 -17.48 -15.66 -33.08
N THR A 895 -16.77 -14.53 -33.18
CA THR A 895 -16.86 -13.58 -34.31
C THR A 895 -15.50 -13.34 -34.97
N GLY A 896 -14.55 -14.26 -34.80
CA GLY A 896 -13.22 -14.20 -35.43
C GLY A 896 -12.26 -13.17 -34.83
N GLN A 897 -12.68 -12.39 -33.82
CA GLN A 897 -11.90 -11.29 -33.24
C GLN A 897 -10.87 -11.78 -32.20
N THR A 898 -9.95 -12.65 -32.63
CA THR A 898 -9.01 -13.38 -31.76
C THR A 898 -8.18 -12.47 -30.84
N ASN A 899 -7.71 -11.31 -31.31
CA ASN A 899 -6.93 -10.38 -30.49
C ASN A 899 -7.78 -9.69 -29.41
N ARG A 900 -9.02 -9.28 -29.72
CA ARG A 900 -9.95 -8.72 -28.72
C ARG A 900 -10.38 -9.78 -27.70
N SER A 901 -10.58 -11.02 -28.16
CA SER A 901 -10.82 -12.18 -27.28
C SER A 901 -9.71 -12.32 -26.23
N ARG A 902 -8.44 -12.42 -26.65
CA ARG A 902 -7.29 -12.61 -25.74
C ARG A 902 -7.14 -11.48 -24.72
N MET A 903 -7.38 -10.24 -25.11
CA MET A 903 -7.34 -9.09 -24.20
C MET A 903 -8.37 -9.21 -23.07
N LEU A 904 -9.60 -9.62 -23.41
CA LEU A 904 -10.69 -9.82 -22.46
C LEU A 904 -10.53 -11.12 -21.63
N GLU A 905 -9.91 -12.14 -22.21
CA GLU A 905 -9.54 -13.40 -21.57
C GLU A 905 -8.51 -13.18 -20.46
N VAL A 906 -7.37 -12.53 -20.77
CA VAL A 906 -6.33 -12.16 -19.79
C VAL A 906 -6.90 -11.29 -18.68
N GLU A 907 -7.75 -10.32 -19.02
CA GLU A 907 -8.46 -9.50 -18.03
C GLU A 907 -9.36 -10.33 -17.12
N SER A 908 -10.16 -11.26 -17.68
CA SER A 908 -10.98 -12.18 -16.89
C SER A 908 -10.13 -13.04 -15.93
N MET A 909 -8.92 -13.47 -16.35
CA MET A 909 -8.00 -14.20 -15.48
C MET A 909 -7.48 -13.33 -14.32
N GLN A 910 -7.13 -12.05 -14.56
CA GLN A 910 -6.72 -11.15 -13.49
C GLN A 910 -7.85 -10.92 -12.47
N VAL A 911 -9.06 -10.63 -12.95
CA VAL A 911 -10.22 -10.44 -12.06
C VAL A 911 -10.54 -11.74 -11.30
N GLY A 912 -10.40 -12.91 -11.93
CA GLY A 912 -10.58 -14.21 -11.28
C GLY A 912 -9.52 -14.54 -10.22
N ARG A 913 -8.25 -14.17 -10.47
CA ARG A 913 -7.16 -14.26 -9.49
C ARG A 913 -7.41 -13.37 -8.28
N LEU A 914 -7.75 -12.10 -8.51
CA LEU A 914 -8.02 -11.11 -7.46
C LEU A 914 -9.29 -11.43 -6.63
N LEU A 915 -10.21 -12.23 -7.16
CA LEU A 915 -11.37 -12.77 -6.42
C LEU A 915 -11.09 -14.06 -5.65
N GLY A 916 -9.86 -14.60 -5.70
CA GLY A 916 -9.53 -15.86 -5.04
C GLY A 916 -10.24 -17.08 -5.62
N LEU A 917 -10.80 -17.03 -6.85
CA LEU A 917 -11.63 -18.11 -7.42
C LEU A 917 -10.88 -19.45 -7.59
N HIS A 918 -9.56 -19.40 -7.48
CA HIS A 918 -8.65 -20.54 -7.54
C HIS A 918 -8.46 -21.27 -6.19
N ARG A 919 -8.90 -20.69 -5.07
CA ARG A 919 -8.75 -21.27 -3.72
C ARG A 919 -9.88 -22.25 -3.43
N ILE A 920 -9.53 -23.52 -3.22
CA ILE A 920 -10.49 -24.62 -3.06
C ILE A 920 -10.95 -24.80 -1.62
N SER A 921 -10.18 -24.30 -0.65
CA SER A 921 -10.64 -24.02 0.72
C SER A 921 -11.92 -23.18 0.73
N ASP A 922 -11.99 -22.18 -0.14
CA ASP A 922 -13.00 -21.13 -0.15
C ASP A 922 -14.29 -21.59 -0.86
N TYR A 923 -14.57 -22.89 -0.83
CA TYR A 923 -15.74 -23.53 -1.47
C TYR A 923 -16.82 -23.93 -0.45
N GLU A 924 -16.47 -24.02 0.84
CA GLU A 924 -17.45 -24.21 1.92
C GLU A 924 -18.39 -22.99 2.03
N GLY A 925 -19.65 -23.24 2.41
CA GLY A 925 -20.68 -22.21 2.57
C GLY A 925 -21.26 -21.61 1.27
N LEU A 926 -20.66 -21.87 0.10
CA LEU A 926 -21.21 -21.43 -1.19
C LEU A 926 -22.44 -22.23 -1.61
N ASN A 927 -23.36 -21.60 -2.35
CA ASN A 927 -24.46 -22.34 -2.96
C ASN A 927 -23.97 -23.14 -4.19
N ARG A 928 -24.70 -24.20 -4.58
CA ARG A 928 -24.20 -25.14 -5.62
C ARG A 928 -23.92 -24.48 -6.98
N ILE A 929 -24.61 -23.41 -7.35
CA ILE A 929 -24.37 -22.67 -8.61
C ILE A 929 -23.06 -21.88 -8.51
N GLU A 930 -22.84 -21.18 -7.39
CA GLU A 930 -21.59 -20.45 -7.12
C GLU A 930 -20.39 -21.40 -7.09
N THR A 931 -20.53 -22.57 -6.46
CA THR A 931 -19.53 -23.64 -6.46
C THR A 931 -19.19 -24.09 -7.89
N GLN A 932 -20.19 -24.35 -8.74
CA GLN A 932 -19.95 -24.76 -10.14
C GLN A 932 -19.31 -23.63 -10.98
N LEU A 933 -19.68 -22.36 -10.75
CA LEU A 933 -19.05 -21.22 -11.41
C LEU A 933 -17.60 -21.03 -10.97
N ARG A 934 -17.25 -21.24 -9.70
CA ARG A 934 -15.86 -21.26 -9.22
C ARG A 934 -15.06 -22.41 -9.84
N LYS A 935 -15.62 -23.62 -9.91
CA LYS A 935 -14.98 -24.77 -10.61
C LYS A 935 -14.65 -24.45 -12.06
N LYS A 936 -15.62 -23.89 -12.80
CA LYS A 936 -15.43 -23.46 -14.19
C LYS A 936 -14.36 -22.35 -14.32
N ALA A 937 -14.29 -21.42 -13.35
CA ALA A 937 -13.27 -20.36 -13.31
C ALA A 937 -11.85 -20.91 -13.05
N PHE A 938 -11.67 -21.82 -12.07
CA PHE A 938 -10.38 -22.46 -11.80
C PHE A 938 -9.85 -23.18 -13.03
N TRP A 939 -10.66 -24.04 -13.65
CA TRP A 939 -10.21 -24.87 -14.77
C TRP A 939 -9.78 -24.03 -15.99
N LEU A 940 -10.42 -22.87 -16.22
CA LEU A 940 -10.00 -21.91 -17.24
C LEU A 940 -8.63 -21.28 -16.92
N MET A 941 -8.42 -20.84 -15.67
CA MET A 941 -7.13 -20.29 -15.24
C MET A 941 -6.00 -21.33 -15.33
N PHE A 942 -6.28 -22.58 -14.94
CA PHE A 942 -5.37 -23.71 -15.07
C PHE A 942 -5.00 -24.02 -16.54
N TYR A 943 -6.01 -24.08 -17.42
CA TYR A 943 -5.83 -24.36 -18.84
C TYR A 943 -4.84 -23.39 -19.50
N THR A 944 -4.97 -22.09 -19.22
CA THR A 944 -4.10 -21.06 -19.82
C THR A 944 -2.71 -21.03 -19.19
N PHE A 945 -2.57 -21.26 -17.87
CA PHE A 945 -1.25 -21.48 -17.23
C PHE A 945 -0.50 -22.66 -17.88
N ALA A 946 -1.19 -23.78 -18.08
CA ALA A 946 -0.57 -25.00 -18.58
C ALA A 946 -0.13 -24.87 -20.06
N HIS A 947 -0.86 -24.08 -20.87
CA HIS A 947 -0.42 -23.73 -22.24
C HIS A 947 0.74 -22.74 -22.27
N SER A 948 0.78 -21.73 -21.38
CA SER A 948 1.90 -20.77 -21.35
C SER A 948 3.21 -21.38 -20.83
N THR A 949 3.13 -22.46 -20.05
CA THR A 949 4.30 -23.17 -19.54
C THR A 949 4.93 -24.13 -20.56
N LEU A 950 4.11 -24.76 -21.43
CA LEU A 950 4.58 -25.74 -22.42
C LEU A 950 5.10 -25.11 -23.72
N LEU A 951 4.56 -23.97 -24.16
CA LEU A 951 4.97 -23.35 -25.43
C LEU A 951 6.24 -22.51 -25.24
N ALA A 952 7.40 -23.10 -25.55
CA ALA A 952 8.73 -22.56 -25.27
C ALA A 952 8.96 -21.09 -25.70
N GLY A 953 8.37 -20.65 -26.81
CA GLY A 953 8.46 -19.28 -27.32
C GLY A 953 7.65 -18.22 -26.56
N ARG A 954 7.05 -18.53 -25.39
CA ARG A 954 6.23 -17.59 -24.59
C ARG A 954 6.51 -17.62 -23.08
N ARG A 955 7.73 -17.97 -22.67
CA ARG A 955 8.13 -18.04 -21.24
C ARG A 955 8.08 -16.71 -20.47
N GLU A 956 7.83 -15.57 -21.12
CA GLU A 956 7.75 -14.28 -20.46
C GLU A 956 6.35 -13.99 -19.85
N ARG A 957 6.21 -14.35 -18.57
CA ARG A 957 5.41 -13.62 -17.57
C ARG A 957 3.88 -13.53 -17.75
N LEU A 958 3.22 -14.57 -18.27
CA LEU A 958 1.75 -14.74 -18.17
C LEU A 958 1.32 -16.06 -17.49
N ALA A 959 2.07 -16.48 -16.48
CA ALA A 959 1.70 -17.57 -15.57
C ALA A 959 1.21 -16.96 -14.23
N PHE A 960 -0.05 -17.21 -13.86
CA PHE A 960 -0.70 -16.64 -12.66
C PHE A 960 -1.06 -17.67 -11.58
N LEU A 961 -0.75 -18.94 -11.87
CA LEU A 961 -0.53 -20.02 -10.92
C LEU A 961 0.97 -20.36 -10.99
N ASP A 962 1.48 -21.07 -9.99
CA ASP A 962 2.83 -21.64 -9.99
C ASP A 962 2.80 -23.12 -9.56
N HIS A 963 3.94 -23.80 -9.64
CA HIS A 963 4.02 -25.23 -9.32
C HIS A 963 3.65 -25.55 -7.86
N SER A 964 3.99 -24.68 -6.91
CA SER A 964 3.59 -24.79 -5.51
C SER A 964 2.07 -24.71 -5.36
N MET A 965 1.42 -23.71 -5.95
CA MET A 965 -0.03 -23.56 -5.94
C MET A 965 -0.75 -24.79 -6.52
N LEU A 966 -0.17 -25.46 -7.53
CA LEU A 966 -0.75 -26.68 -8.12
C LEU A 966 -0.59 -27.94 -7.25
N HIS A 967 0.37 -27.98 -6.32
CA HIS A 967 0.49 -29.08 -5.37
C HIS A 967 -0.56 -29.03 -4.25
N GLU A 968 -1.11 -27.86 -3.96
CA GLU A 968 -2.13 -27.64 -2.92
C GLU A 968 -3.58 -27.78 -3.44
N VAL A 969 -3.76 -28.01 -4.75
CA VAL A 969 -5.07 -28.12 -5.39
C VAL A 969 -5.69 -29.50 -5.16
N ASN A 970 -6.82 -29.55 -4.44
CA ASN A 970 -7.66 -30.74 -4.37
C ASN A 970 -8.48 -30.89 -5.67
N PHE A 971 -7.92 -31.64 -6.63
CA PHE A 971 -8.56 -31.90 -7.92
C PHE A 971 -9.82 -32.78 -7.86
N GLU A 972 -10.01 -33.59 -6.83
CA GLU A 972 -11.25 -34.34 -6.62
C GLU A 972 -12.39 -33.40 -6.23
N ALA A 973 -12.12 -32.44 -5.34
CA ALA A 973 -13.06 -31.38 -5.00
C ALA A 973 -13.43 -30.48 -6.20
N LEU A 974 -12.65 -30.49 -7.29
CA LEU A 974 -12.95 -29.78 -8.55
C LEU A 974 -13.79 -30.58 -9.56
N ILE A 975 -14.06 -31.88 -9.32
CA ILE A 975 -15.03 -32.66 -10.08
C ILE A 975 -16.41 -31.99 -9.91
N PRO A 976 -17.22 -31.80 -10.98
CA PRO A 976 -18.53 -31.17 -10.85
C PRO A 976 -19.42 -32.02 -9.94
N MET A 977 -20.26 -31.37 -9.13
CA MET A 977 -21.37 -32.07 -8.47
C MET A 977 -22.38 -32.51 -9.54
N ASP A 978 -23.15 -33.57 -9.27
CA ASP A 978 -24.24 -34.05 -10.13
C ASP A 978 -25.35 -33.00 -10.27
N LEU A 979 -25.12 -32.09 -11.21
CA LEU A 979 -25.97 -31.01 -11.65
C LEU A 979 -25.74 -30.88 -13.15
N ASP A 980 -26.61 -31.52 -13.94
CA ASP A 980 -26.76 -31.17 -15.35
C ASP A 980 -27.12 -29.67 -15.41
N ASP A 981 -26.35 -28.89 -16.19
CA ASP A 981 -26.57 -27.44 -16.38
C ASP A 981 -27.98 -27.12 -16.94
N GLU A 982 -28.72 -28.16 -17.37
CA GLU A 982 -30.15 -28.18 -17.72
C GLU A 982 -31.09 -27.68 -16.59
N TRP A 983 -30.76 -27.94 -15.31
CA TRP A 983 -31.68 -27.83 -14.17
C TRP A 983 -31.57 -26.53 -13.36
N ILE A 984 -30.67 -25.61 -13.74
CA ILE A 984 -30.46 -24.34 -13.05
C ILE A 984 -31.49 -23.33 -13.59
N LEU A 985 -32.65 -23.22 -12.93
CA LEU A 985 -33.72 -22.28 -13.30
C LEU A 985 -33.63 -20.96 -12.52
N GLU A 986 -34.13 -19.89 -13.13
CA GLU A 986 -33.95 -18.49 -12.72
C GLU A 986 -34.30 -18.14 -11.26
N ASN A 987 -35.13 -18.96 -10.59
CA ASN A 987 -35.52 -18.75 -9.18
C ASN A 987 -35.31 -19.97 -8.26
N SER A 988 -34.77 -21.10 -8.74
CA SER A 988 -34.52 -22.28 -7.87
C SER A 988 -33.64 -23.34 -8.54
N ILE A 989 -32.87 -24.07 -7.72
CA ILE A 989 -32.39 -25.41 -8.05
C ILE A 989 -33.46 -26.39 -7.55
N LEU A 990 -34.12 -27.12 -8.45
CA LEU A 990 -34.97 -28.23 -8.02
C LEU A 990 -34.09 -29.37 -7.50
N SER A 991 -34.55 -30.04 -6.45
CA SER A 991 -33.88 -31.25 -5.96
C SER A 991 -33.90 -32.33 -7.04
N PRO A 992 -32.89 -33.23 -7.12
CA PRO A 992 -32.96 -34.37 -8.01
C PRO A 992 -34.22 -35.21 -7.68
N PRO A 993 -34.86 -35.84 -8.67
CA PRO A 993 -36.04 -36.65 -8.43
C PRO A 993 -35.73 -37.74 -7.39
N SER A 994 -36.48 -37.76 -6.29
CA SER A 994 -36.25 -38.72 -5.21
C SER A 994 -36.53 -40.15 -5.68
N PRO A 995 -35.76 -41.15 -5.20
CA PRO A 995 -35.86 -42.52 -5.70
C PRO A 995 -37.19 -43.15 -5.32
N ALA A 996 -37.97 -43.56 -6.32
CA ALA A 996 -39.28 -44.16 -6.14
C ALA A 996 -39.41 -45.50 -6.90
N VAL A 997 -39.53 -46.57 -6.11
CA VAL A 997 -40.07 -47.90 -6.47
C VAL A 997 -39.26 -48.77 -7.45
N SER A 998 -38.68 -49.84 -6.91
CA SER A 998 -38.32 -51.08 -7.60
C SER A 998 -39.47 -52.11 -7.47
N PRO A 999 -39.42 -53.29 -8.11
CA PRO A 999 -39.08 -53.56 -9.51
C PRO A 999 -40.15 -54.44 -10.21
N SER A 1000 -40.44 -54.24 -11.50
CA SER A 1000 -41.30 -55.19 -12.25
C SER A 1000 -41.11 -55.23 -13.76
N THR A 1001 -40.71 -56.42 -14.26
CA THR A 1001 -40.79 -56.92 -15.65
C THR A 1001 -39.85 -56.28 -16.70
N PRO A 1002 -39.09 -57.07 -17.49
CA PRO A 1002 -38.15 -56.55 -18.49
C PRO A 1002 -38.81 -56.31 -19.85
N GLY A 1003 -38.58 -55.12 -20.42
CA GLY A 1003 -38.91 -54.77 -21.81
C GLY A 1003 -37.86 -53.82 -22.38
N THR A 1004 -37.20 -54.21 -23.47
CA THR A 1004 -36.01 -53.51 -23.98
C THR A 1004 -36.34 -52.20 -24.69
N GLN A 1005 -36.25 -51.09 -23.95
CA GLN A 1005 -35.78 -49.82 -24.50
C GLN A 1005 -34.70 -49.27 -23.56
N SER A 1006 -33.48 -49.12 -24.07
CA SER A 1006 -32.41 -48.40 -23.35
C SER A 1006 -32.82 -46.95 -23.18
N GLN A 1007 -32.87 -46.45 -21.95
CA GLN A 1007 -32.97 -45.01 -21.73
C GLN A 1007 -31.83 -44.31 -22.47
N PRO A 1008 -32.08 -43.19 -23.19
CA PRO A 1008 -31.01 -42.38 -23.74
C PRO A 1008 -30.11 -41.90 -22.59
N ALA A 1009 -28.83 -42.26 -22.62
CA ALA A 1009 -27.86 -41.75 -21.64
C ALA A 1009 -27.84 -40.22 -21.70
N SER A 1010 -27.86 -39.54 -20.54
CA SER A 1010 -27.93 -38.08 -20.49
C SER A 1010 -26.82 -37.45 -21.36
N PRO A 1011 -27.14 -36.53 -22.29
CA PRO A 1011 -26.17 -36.02 -23.24
C PRO A 1011 -25.08 -35.21 -22.52
N LEU A 1012 -23.85 -35.72 -22.55
CA LEU A 1012 -22.73 -35.16 -21.77
C LEU A 1012 -22.51 -33.67 -22.09
N GLY A 1013 -22.80 -32.80 -21.11
CA GLY A 1013 -22.68 -31.35 -21.28
C GLY A 1013 -21.26 -30.89 -21.59
N LEU A 1014 -21.14 -29.75 -22.29
CA LEU A 1014 -19.87 -29.10 -22.65
C LEU A 1014 -18.93 -28.93 -21.43
N THR A 1015 -19.50 -28.65 -20.25
CA THR A 1015 -18.83 -28.61 -18.94
C THR A 1015 -18.03 -29.88 -18.67
N SER A 1016 -18.67 -31.05 -18.77
CA SER A 1016 -18.05 -32.34 -18.48
C SER A 1016 -16.92 -32.69 -19.46
N GLY A 1017 -17.10 -32.34 -20.75
CA GLY A 1017 -16.03 -32.45 -21.76
C GLY A 1017 -14.80 -31.59 -21.44
N PHE A 1018 -15.00 -30.37 -20.95
CA PHE A 1018 -13.91 -29.46 -20.58
C PHE A 1018 -13.12 -29.93 -19.33
N ILE A 1019 -13.81 -30.55 -18.36
CA ILE A 1019 -13.17 -31.14 -17.18
C ILE A 1019 -12.38 -32.41 -17.55
N LEU A 1020 -12.93 -33.28 -18.40
CA LEU A 1020 -12.22 -34.44 -18.94
C LEU A 1020 -10.95 -34.01 -19.70
N HIS A 1021 -11.07 -33.01 -20.56
CA HIS A 1021 -9.94 -32.41 -21.26
C HIS A 1021 -8.87 -31.88 -20.29
N SER A 1022 -9.29 -31.22 -19.21
CA SER A 1022 -8.35 -30.68 -18.21
C SER A 1022 -7.70 -31.79 -17.36
N ARG A 1023 -8.34 -32.94 -17.14
CA ARG A 1023 -7.74 -34.13 -16.50
C ARG A 1023 -6.63 -34.74 -17.37
N VAL A 1024 -6.88 -34.91 -18.68
CA VAL A 1024 -5.84 -35.35 -19.65
C VAL A 1024 -4.64 -34.40 -19.62
N PHE A 1025 -4.90 -33.08 -19.60
CA PHE A 1025 -3.84 -32.08 -19.52
C PHE A 1025 -3.05 -32.15 -18.20
N LEU A 1026 -3.75 -32.20 -17.06
CA LEU A 1026 -3.15 -32.20 -15.72
C LEU A 1026 -2.23 -33.41 -15.48
N LYS A 1027 -2.71 -34.62 -15.79
CA LYS A 1027 -1.96 -35.86 -15.57
C LYS A 1027 -0.59 -35.82 -16.27
N SER A 1028 -0.54 -35.13 -17.39
CA SER A 1028 0.66 -34.89 -18.20
C SER A 1028 1.57 -33.81 -17.58
N VAL A 1029 0.98 -32.68 -17.17
CA VAL A 1029 1.67 -31.54 -16.54
C VAL A 1029 2.46 -31.94 -15.29
N GLN A 1030 1.86 -32.76 -14.42
CA GLN A 1030 2.45 -33.14 -13.13
C GLN A 1030 3.78 -33.92 -13.27
N GLU A 1031 3.98 -34.60 -14.39
CA GLU A 1031 5.14 -35.48 -14.62
C GLU A 1031 6.11 -34.91 -15.67
N ALA A 1032 5.59 -34.23 -16.72
CA ALA A 1032 6.39 -33.77 -17.85
C ALA A 1032 7.01 -32.37 -17.70
N ILE A 1033 6.64 -31.60 -16.67
CA ILE A 1033 7.03 -30.17 -16.54
C ILE A 1033 7.95 -29.90 -15.32
N SER A 1034 8.37 -30.92 -14.54
CA SER A 1034 9.39 -30.71 -13.51
C SER A 1034 10.68 -30.16 -14.13
N PRO A 1035 11.14 -28.94 -13.79
CA PRO A 1035 12.27 -28.32 -14.48
C PRO A 1035 13.56 -28.46 -13.64
N GLY A 1036 13.94 -29.67 -13.24
CA GLY A 1036 15.18 -29.95 -12.49
C GLY A 1036 15.23 -29.44 -11.04
N TYR A 1037 14.20 -28.72 -10.59
CA TYR A 1037 14.03 -28.25 -9.21
C TYR A 1037 13.25 -29.22 -8.32
N CYS A 1038 12.53 -30.19 -8.90
CA CYS A 1038 11.92 -31.25 -8.10
C CYS A 1038 13.00 -32.24 -7.64
N ASP A 1039 13.15 -32.38 -6.33
CA ASP A 1039 14.17 -33.26 -5.74
C ASP A 1039 13.94 -34.75 -6.07
N TRP A 1040 12.72 -35.11 -6.51
CA TRP A 1040 12.41 -36.44 -7.04
C TRP A 1040 13.26 -36.80 -8.27
N GLU A 1041 13.47 -35.88 -9.23
CA GLU A 1041 14.21 -36.16 -10.46
C GLU A 1041 15.70 -36.45 -10.21
N ARG A 1042 16.26 -35.85 -9.16
CA ARG A 1042 17.68 -36.00 -8.77
C ARG A 1042 17.95 -37.31 -8.03
N ARG A 1043 16.92 -37.87 -7.38
CA ARG A 1043 17.01 -39.06 -6.52
C ARG A 1043 16.77 -40.40 -7.25
N HIS A 1044 16.30 -40.38 -8.51
CA HIS A 1044 15.92 -41.59 -9.26
C HIS A 1044 16.76 -41.78 -10.53
N THR A 1045 17.14 -43.03 -10.79
CA THR A 1045 17.96 -43.39 -11.95
C THR A 1045 17.20 -43.14 -13.28
N PRO A 1046 17.90 -43.05 -14.43
CA PRO A 1046 17.24 -42.86 -15.73
C PRO A 1046 16.24 -43.98 -16.06
N GLU A 1047 16.51 -45.21 -15.62
CA GLU A 1047 15.73 -46.41 -15.94
C GLU A 1047 14.39 -46.42 -15.17
N VAL A 1048 14.42 -46.01 -13.90
CA VAL A 1048 13.20 -45.82 -13.08
C VAL A 1048 12.32 -44.71 -13.68
N ARG A 1049 12.93 -43.63 -14.18
CA ARG A 1049 12.21 -42.55 -14.86
C ARG A 1049 11.62 -42.99 -16.20
N LEU A 1050 12.38 -43.73 -17.01
CA LEU A 1050 11.92 -44.33 -18.27
C LEU A 1050 10.73 -45.28 -18.03
N SER A 1051 10.77 -46.11 -16.99
CA SER A 1051 9.65 -46.98 -16.61
C SER A 1051 8.42 -46.17 -16.21
N ARG A 1052 8.58 -45.10 -15.42
CA ARG A 1052 7.47 -44.23 -15.00
C ARG A 1052 6.82 -43.52 -16.18
N LEU A 1053 7.61 -42.96 -17.11
CA LEU A 1053 7.09 -42.31 -18.32
C LEU A 1053 6.36 -43.30 -19.25
N ARG A 1054 6.85 -44.55 -19.38
CA ARG A 1054 6.15 -45.59 -20.15
C ARG A 1054 4.81 -45.98 -19.52
N ASN A 1055 4.75 -46.11 -18.19
CA ASN A 1055 3.51 -46.38 -17.48
C ASN A 1055 2.51 -45.21 -17.62
N LEU A 1056 2.99 -43.97 -17.56
CA LEU A 1056 2.20 -42.76 -17.76
C LEU A 1056 1.65 -42.65 -19.19
N LEU A 1057 2.48 -42.94 -20.19
CA LEU A 1057 2.07 -43.01 -21.60
C LEU A 1057 0.98 -44.07 -21.82
N LEU A 1058 1.09 -45.22 -21.17
CA LEU A 1058 0.09 -46.29 -21.20
C LEU A 1058 -1.23 -45.87 -20.53
N GLU A 1059 -1.17 -45.23 -19.36
CA GLU A 1059 -2.35 -44.71 -18.65
C GLU A 1059 -3.07 -43.65 -19.50
N ILE A 1060 -2.33 -42.71 -20.09
CA ILE A 1060 -2.91 -41.67 -20.94
C ILE A 1060 -3.49 -42.25 -22.21
N ARG A 1061 -2.82 -43.22 -22.87
CA ARG A 1061 -3.31 -43.89 -24.09
C ARG A 1061 -4.75 -44.38 -23.93
N TYR A 1062 -5.06 -45.05 -22.82
CA TYR A 1062 -6.40 -45.61 -22.54
C TYR A 1062 -7.33 -44.66 -21.76
N MET A 1063 -6.88 -43.45 -21.38
CA MET A 1063 -7.69 -42.50 -20.59
C MET A 1063 -9.02 -42.08 -21.25
N LEU A 1064 -9.15 -42.23 -22.58
CA LEU A 1064 -10.41 -41.96 -23.29
C LEU A 1064 -11.32 -43.20 -23.47
N ASP A 1065 -10.88 -44.40 -23.06
CA ASP A 1065 -11.66 -45.65 -23.17
C ASP A 1065 -12.64 -45.88 -22.00
N ASP A 1066 -12.66 -45.01 -21.00
CA ASP A 1066 -13.75 -44.95 -20.00
C ASP A 1066 -14.84 -43.93 -20.39
N VAL A 1067 -14.65 -43.19 -21.48
CA VAL A 1067 -15.54 -42.06 -21.85
C VAL A 1067 -16.77 -42.56 -22.63
N PRO A 1068 -17.98 -42.02 -22.41
CA PRO A 1068 -19.19 -42.46 -23.10
C PRO A 1068 -19.11 -42.40 -24.63
N GLY A 1069 -19.76 -43.37 -25.28
CA GLY A 1069 -19.68 -43.65 -26.72
C GLY A 1069 -19.70 -42.43 -27.65
N PRO A 1070 -20.62 -41.45 -27.49
CA PRO A 1070 -20.68 -40.26 -28.35
C PRO A 1070 -19.44 -39.36 -28.32
N MET A 1071 -18.63 -39.37 -27.25
CA MET A 1071 -17.34 -38.65 -27.20
C MET A 1071 -16.15 -39.55 -27.57
N ARG A 1072 -16.30 -40.88 -27.43
CA ARG A 1072 -15.29 -41.88 -27.80
C ARG A 1072 -15.22 -42.10 -29.31
N GLN A 1073 -16.36 -42.08 -30.00
CA GLN A 1073 -16.43 -42.35 -31.44
C GLN A 1073 -15.84 -41.21 -32.28
N TRP A 1074 -14.86 -41.54 -33.10
CA TRP A 1074 -14.41 -40.71 -34.22
C TRP A 1074 -15.14 -41.11 -35.50
N ALA A 1075 -16.17 -40.32 -35.85
CA ALA A 1075 -16.79 -40.22 -37.18
C ALA A 1075 -16.95 -41.54 -37.98
N SER A 1076 -17.83 -42.44 -37.54
CA SER A 1076 -18.10 -43.71 -38.27
C SER A 1076 -19.56 -44.21 -38.26
N THR A 1077 -20.53 -43.30 -38.42
CA THR A 1077 -21.84 -43.63 -39.03
C THR A 1077 -22.30 -42.46 -39.89
N GLY A 1078 -22.94 -42.74 -41.02
CA GLY A 1078 -23.17 -41.74 -42.06
C GLY A 1078 -24.47 -40.96 -41.89
N ASP A 1079 -24.36 -39.64 -42.04
CA ASP A 1079 -25.35 -38.86 -42.77
C ASP A 1079 -24.60 -38.04 -43.83
N ARG A 1080 -24.67 -38.49 -45.09
CA ARG A 1080 -24.28 -37.67 -46.24
C ARG A 1080 -25.50 -36.84 -46.63
N PRO A 1081 -25.42 -35.49 -46.68
CA PRO A 1081 -26.35 -34.72 -47.46
C PRO A 1081 -26.22 -35.14 -48.93
N SER A 1082 -27.25 -35.80 -49.46
CA SER A 1082 -27.34 -36.15 -50.88
C SER A 1082 -27.55 -34.88 -51.73
N ASP A 1083 -27.03 -34.92 -52.95
CA ASP A 1083 -27.27 -33.99 -54.05
C ASP A 1083 -26.99 -32.49 -53.81
N ALA A 1084 -25.76 -32.11 -54.11
CA ALA A 1084 -25.47 -30.88 -54.85
C ALA A 1084 -24.29 -31.11 -55.81
N SER A 1085 -24.57 -31.23 -57.11
CA SER A 1085 -23.55 -31.41 -58.15
C SER A 1085 -22.70 -30.15 -58.37
N HIS A 1086 -21.42 -30.33 -58.70
CA HIS A 1086 -20.46 -29.35 -59.25
C HIS A 1086 -20.82 -27.84 -59.19
N PRO A 1087 -20.15 -27.02 -58.37
CA PRO A 1087 -20.10 -25.59 -58.62
C PRO A 1087 -19.29 -25.32 -59.91
N PRO A 1088 -19.76 -24.46 -60.84
CA PRO A 1088 -18.97 -24.06 -62.00
C PRO A 1088 -17.81 -23.14 -61.59
N GLU A 1089 -16.77 -23.09 -62.42
CA GLU A 1089 -15.63 -22.20 -62.21
C GLU A 1089 -16.02 -20.71 -62.29
N GLY A 1090 -15.34 -19.85 -61.53
CA GLY A 1090 -15.37 -18.40 -61.76
C GLY A 1090 -16.31 -17.56 -60.91
N ARG A 1091 -16.31 -17.71 -59.57
CA ARG A 1091 -16.68 -16.64 -58.62
C ARG A 1091 -16.01 -16.84 -57.25
N PRO A 1092 -15.63 -15.77 -56.52
CA PRO A 1092 -15.12 -15.89 -55.15
C PRO A 1092 -16.24 -16.37 -54.21
N ALA A 1093 -15.92 -17.28 -53.29
CA ALA A 1093 -16.84 -17.69 -52.25
C ALA A 1093 -17.04 -16.54 -51.23
N MET A 1094 -18.25 -15.99 -51.17
CA MET A 1094 -18.66 -15.06 -50.11
C MET A 1094 -18.54 -15.71 -48.73
N SER A 1095 -18.26 -14.89 -47.70
CA SER A 1095 -18.24 -15.35 -46.32
C SER A 1095 -19.64 -15.77 -45.85
N ALA A 1096 -19.71 -16.65 -44.85
CA ALA A 1096 -20.99 -17.09 -44.27
C ALA A 1096 -21.68 -16.01 -43.39
N TYR A 1097 -21.18 -14.77 -43.36
CA TYR A 1097 -21.72 -13.68 -42.52
C TYR A 1097 -22.73 -12.76 -43.23
N ASP A 1098 -22.83 -12.77 -44.56
CA ASP A 1098 -23.60 -11.79 -45.35
C ASP A 1098 -25.01 -12.26 -45.79
N ALA A 1099 -25.59 -13.25 -45.11
CA ALA A 1099 -26.94 -13.74 -45.40
C ALA A 1099 -28.02 -12.82 -44.80
N GLN A 1100 -28.70 -12.03 -45.64
CA GLN A 1100 -29.82 -11.17 -45.20
C GLN A 1100 -30.99 -12.00 -44.62
N PRO A 1101 -31.56 -11.63 -43.45
CA PRO A 1101 -32.56 -12.44 -42.76
C PRO A 1101 -34.01 -12.16 -43.21
N THR A 1102 -34.37 -12.53 -44.45
CA THR A 1102 -35.76 -12.50 -44.95
C THR A 1102 -36.52 -13.81 -44.66
N GLY A 1103 -36.33 -14.37 -43.45
CA GLY A 1103 -37.05 -15.56 -42.98
C GLY A 1103 -36.72 -15.89 -41.53
N LYS A 1104 -37.70 -16.42 -40.77
CA LYS A 1104 -37.50 -16.88 -39.39
C LYS A 1104 -36.72 -18.20 -39.37
N VAL A 1105 -35.39 -18.12 -39.44
CA VAL A 1105 -34.51 -19.27 -39.19
C VAL A 1105 -34.44 -19.52 -37.68
N ASP A 1106 -34.79 -20.74 -37.24
CA ASP A 1106 -34.54 -21.14 -35.85
C ASP A 1106 -33.04 -21.42 -35.66
N LEU A 1107 -32.34 -20.40 -35.16
CA LEU A 1107 -30.90 -20.40 -34.90
C LEU A 1107 -30.45 -21.52 -33.94
N ASN A 1108 -31.38 -22.10 -33.17
CA ASN A 1108 -31.05 -23.07 -32.13
C ASN A 1108 -30.67 -24.45 -32.68
N ALA A 1109 -31.30 -24.88 -33.80
CA ALA A 1109 -31.22 -26.25 -34.29
C ALA A 1109 -29.85 -26.66 -34.88
N LYS A 1110 -28.96 -25.71 -35.17
CA LYS A 1110 -27.63 -25.97 -35.78
C LYS A 1110 -26.43 -25.60 -34.92
N ALA A 1111 -26.61 -24.85 -33.83
CA ALA A 1111 -25.49 -24.32 -33.04
C ALA A 1111 -24.87 -25.36 -32.09
N LEU A 1112 -25.68 -26.24 -31.51
CA LEU A 1112 -25.24 -27.17 -30.46
C LEU A 1112 -24.29 -28.30 -30.97
N PRO A 1113 -24.57 -29.00 -32.10
CA PRO A 1113 -23.73 -30.11 -32.55
C PRO A 1113 -22.30 -29.68 -32.88
N GLY A 1114 -22.13 -28.55 -33.57
CA GLY A 1114 -20.81 -28.03 -33.93
C GLY A 1114 -19.92 -27.73 -32.72
N GLN A 1115 -20.50 -27.28 -31.60
CA GLN A 1115 -19.74 -27.05 -30.36
C GLN A 1115 -19.30 -28.35 -29.67
N VAL A 1116 -20.08 -29.43 -29.79
CA VAL A 1116 -19.68 -30.76 -29.32
C VAL A 1116 -18.53 -31.32 -30.16
N GLU A 1117 -18.55 -31.13 -31.48
CA GLU A 1117 -17.41 -31.50 -32.34
C GLU A 1117 -16.16 -30.66 -32.05
N ILE A 1118 -16.29 -29.35 -31.83
CA ILE A 1118 -15.19 -28.47 -31.39
C ILE A 1118 -14.57 -28.98 -30.07
N MET A 1119 -15.38 -29.40 -29.11
CA MET A 1119 -14.88 -29.93 -27.83
C MET A 1119 -14.19 -31.29 -28.03
N ARG A 1120 -14.77 -32.19 -28.82
CA ARG A 1120 -14.18 -33.50 -29.18
C ARG A 1120 -12.83 -33.32 -29.88
N ALA A 1121 -12.74 -32.38 -30.81
CA ALA A 1121 -11.52 -32.01 -31.53
C ALA A 1121 -10.38 -31.62 -30.58
N ASN A 1122 -10.68 -30.74 -29.61
CA ASN A 1122 -9.67 -30.24 -28.69
C ASN A 1122 -9.27 -31.28 -27.64
N LEU A 1123 -10.22 -32.10 -27.17
CA LEU A 1123 -9.95 -33.22 -26.26
C LEU A 1123 -8.97 -34.22 -26.89
N HIS A 1124 -9.33 -34.79 -28.03
CA HIS A 1124 -8.49 -35.81 -28.68
C HIS A 1124 -7.20 -35.23 -29.27
N GLY A 1125 -7.23 -34.02 -29.83
CA GLY A 1125 -6.03 -33.32 -30.29
C GLY A 1125 -5.05 -32.98 -29.16
N THR A 1126 -5.53 -32.76 -27.94
CA THR A 1126 -4.67 -32.61 -26.75
C THR A 1126 -4.13 -33.95 -26.28
N HIS A 1127 -4.98 -34.99 -26.21
CA HIS A 1127 -4.61 -36.36 -25.84
C HIS A 1127 -3.48 -36.94 -26.71
N LEU A 1128 -3.50 -36.66 -28.02
CA LEU A 1128 -2.45 -37.07 -28.95
C LEU A 1128 -1.17 -36.23 -28.83
N TRP A 1129 -1.28 -34.91 -28.73
CA TRP A 1129 -0.13 -34.02 -28.52
C TRP A 1129 0.63 -34.35 -27.23
N VAL A 1130 -0.10 -34.64 -26.15
CA VAL A 1130 0.45 -35.16 -24.89
C VAL A 1130 1.24 -36.45 -25.08
N GLN A 1131 0.68 -37.44 -25.81
CA GLN A 1131 1.39 -38.70 -26.06
C GLN A 1131 2.68 -38.46 -26.85
N SER A 1132 2.66 -37.52 -27.81
CA SER A 1132 3.85 -37.09 -28.56
C SER A 1132 4.93 -36.49 -27.65
N LEU A 1133 4.56 -35.59 -26.72
CA LEU A 1133 5.49 -34.97 -25.77
C LEU A 1133 6.13 -36.00 -24.83
N LEU A 1134 5.38 -37.02 -24.39
CA LEU A 1134 5.92 -38.09 -23.56
C LEU A 1134 6.87 -39.01 -24.35
N LEU A 1135 6.59 -39.28 -25.62
CA LEU A 1135 7.49 -40.00 -26.51
C LEU A 1135 8.81 -39.25 -26.72
N ASP A 1136 8.79 -37.92 -26.88
CA ASP A 1136 10.01 -37.11 -26.94
C ASP A 1136 10.85 -37.19 -25.65
N GLN A 1137 10.23 -37.15 -24.47
CA GLN A 1137 10.96 -37.32 -23.20
C GLN A 1137 11.51 -38.75 -23.01
N ILE A 1138 10.77 -39.76 -23.46
CA ILE A 1138 11.23 -41.16 -23.51
C ILE A 1138 12.45 -41.30 -24.42
N ASP A 1139 12.42 -40.72 -25.62
CA ASP A 1139 13.52 -40.80 -26.59
C ASP A 1139 14.76 -40.06 -26.09
N VAL A 1140 14.60 -38.89 -25.47
CA VAL A 1140 15.70 -38.16 -24.82
C VAL A 1140 16.33 -38.95 -23.66
N LEU A 1141 15.55 -39.71 -22.89
CA LEU A 1141 16.10 -40.61 -21.86
C LEU A 1141 16.78 -41.84 -22.47
N LEU A 1142 16.18 -42.48 -23.48
CA LEU A 1142 16.78 -43.62 -24.19
C LEU A 1142 18.14 -43.26 -24.81
N GLN A 1143 18.26 -42.08 -25.43
CA GLN A 1143 19.53 -41.55 -25.93
C GLN A 1143 20.56 -41.33 -24.81
N LYS A 1144 20.16 -40.73 -23.69
CA LYS A 1144 21.04 -40.48 -22.52
C LYS A 1144 21.50 -41.76 -21.82
N ILE A 1145 20.73 -42.85 -21.90
CA ILE A 1145 21.13 -44.18 -21.40
C ILE A 1145 22.06 -44.86 -22.41
N SER A 1146 21.71 -44.83 -23.70
CA SER A 1146 22.54 -45.41 -24.78
C SER A 1146 23.91 -44.75 -24.93
N GLN A 1147 24.10 -43.51 -24.45
CA GLN A 1147 25.39 -42.82 -24.39
C GLN A 1147 26.27 -43.23 -23.19
N LYS A 1148 25.79 -44.13 -22.30
CA LYS A 1148 26.45 -44.49 -21.05
C LYS A 1148 26.76 -45.98 -20.87
N GLN A 1149 26.41 -46.84 -21.83
CA GLN A 1149 26.58 -48.28 -21.74
C GLN A 1149 27.34 -48.83 -22.96
N ASP A 1150 27.92 -50.03 -22.79
CA ASP A 1150 28.76 -50.66 -23.79
C ASP A 1150 28.00 -51.08 -25.07
N ALA A 1151 28.77 -51.35 -26.12
CA ALA A 1151 28.27 -51.53 -27.49
C ALA A 1151 27.24 -52.67 -27.69
N SER A 1152 27.10 -53.61 -26.74
CA SER A 1152 26.06 -54.64 -26.77
C SER A 1152 24.65 -54.05 -26.62
N ASP A 1153 24.50 -53.05 -25.76
CA ASP A 1153 23.19 -52.54 -25.36
C ASP A 1153 22.71 -51.44 -26.32
N ALA A 1154 23.62 -50.81 -27.06
CA ALA A 1154 23.32 -49.83 -28.10
C ALA A 1154 22.35 -50.36 -29.17
N ALA A 1155 22.43 -51.66 -29.52
CA ALA A 1155 21.47 -52.30 -30.41
C ALA A 1155 20.06 -52.40 -29.80
N SER A 1156 19.98 -52.66 -28.48
CA SER A 1156 18.72 -52.71 -27.73
C SER A 1156 18.08 -51.33 -27.62
N TYR A 1157 18.85 -50.28 -27.33
CA TYR A 1157 18.35 -48.91 -27.28
C TYR A 1157 18.00 -48.36 -28.68
N SER A 1158 18.74 -48.74 -29.73
CA SER A 1158 18.36 -48.44 -31.12
C SER A 1158 17.03 -49.09 -31.49
N ALA A 1159 16.81 -50.37 -31.12
CA ALA A 1159 15.53 -51.03 -31.28
C ALA A 1159 14.40 -50.37 -30.46
N ALA A 1160 14.69 -49.93 -29.22
CA ALA A 1160 13.73 -49.22 -28.38
C ALA A 1160 13.32 -47.84 -28.96
N LEU A 1161 14.26 -47.09 -29.54
CA LEU A 1161 13.98 -45.84 -30.27
C LEU A 1161 13.19 -46.11 -31.56
N LYS A 1162 13.57 -47.14 -32.34
CA LYS A 1162 12.83 -47.58 -33.52
C LYS A 1162 11.41 -48.07 -33.19
N SER A 1163 11.16 -48.60 -31.99
CA SER A 1163 9.83 -48.97 -31.47
C SER A 1163 9.03 -47.74 -31.00
N SER A 1164 9.66 -46.82 -30.26
CA SER A 1164 9.05 -45.54 -29.85
C SER A 1164 8.53 -44.75 -31.06
N TRP A 1165 9.28 -44.80 -32.17
CA TRP A 1165 8.85 -44.23 -33.44
C TRP A 1165 7.57 -44.83 -34.02
N THR A 1166 7.30 -46.12 -33.83
CA THR A 1166 6.05 -46.75 -34.30
C THR A 1166 4.85 -46.24 -33.52
N GLU A 1167 5.01 -45.97 -32.22
CA GLU A 1167 3.97 -45.33 -31.40
C GLU A 1167 3.75 -43.86 -31.81
N ARG A 1168 4.84 -43.14 -32.15
CA ARG A 1168 4.80 -41.78 -32.71
C ARG A 1168 4.12 -41.72 -34.08
N GLU A 1169 4.41 -42.68 -34.96
CA GLU A 1169 3.77 -42.80 -36.28
C GLU A 1169 2.25 -42.96 -36.13
N ASP A 1170 1.80 -43.73 -35.13
CA ASP A 1170 0.37 -43.90 -34.86
C ASP A 1170 -0.29 -42.62 -34.31
N VAL A 1171 0.37 -41.91 -33.39
CA VAL A 1171 -0.09 -40.59 -32.90
C VAL A 1171 -0.24 -39.60 -34.06
N CYS A 1172 0.73 -39.55 -34.98
CA CYS A 1172 0.67 -38.72 -36.18
C CYS A 1172 -0.47 -39.14 -37.14
N ARG A 1173 -0.65 -40.45 -37.35
CA ARG A 1173 -1.74 -41.03 -38.17
C ARG A 1173 -3.11 -40.66 -37.60
N GLN A 1174 -3.30 -40.81 -36.29
CA GLN A 1174 -4.53 -40.44 -35.60
C GLN A 1174 -4.80 -38.93 -35.68
N MET A 1175 -3.79 -38.08 -35.48
CA MET A 1175 -3.93 -36.62 -35.59
C MET A 1175 -4.35 -36.19 -37.01
N LEU A 1176 -3.77 -36.78 -38.06
CA LEU A 1176 -4.17 -36.49 -39.44
C LEU A 1176 -5.56 -37.05 -39.77
N HIS A 1177 -5.98 -38.16 -39.16
CA HIS A 1177 -7.35 -38.66 -39.29
C HIS A 1177 -8.35 -37.68 -38.66
N LEU A 1178 -8.07 -37.20 -37.44
CA LEU A 1178 -8.86 -36.16 -36.77
C LEU A 1178 -9.04 -34.94 -37.68
N LEU A 1179 -7.93 -34.36 -38.16
CA LEU A 1179 -7.93 -33.15 -38.99
C LEU A 1179 -8.65 -33.31 -40.34
N HIS A 1180 -8.71 -34.52 -40.90
CA HIS A 1180 -9.49 -34.80 -42.11
C HIS A 1180 -10.96 -35.14 -41.85
N SER A 1181 -11.31 -35.63 -40.65
CA SER A 1181 -12.68 -35.99 -40.28
C SER A 1181 -13.57 -34.78 -39.93
N MET A 1182 -12.98 -33.62 -39.64
CA MET A 1182 -13.70 -32.44 -39.16
C MET A 1182 -14.08 -31.46 -40.29
N PRO A 1183 -15.36 -31.01 -40.37
CA PRO A 1183 -15.74 -29.91 -41.25
C PRO A 1183 -14.99 -28.61 -40.92
N TYR A 1184 -14.54 -27.89 -41.95
CA TYR A 1184 -13.76 -26.64 -41.80
C TYR A 1184 -14.44 -25.60 -40.89
N ALA A 1185 -15.76 -25.48 -40.96
CA ALA A 1185 -16.56 -24.57 -40.12
C ALA A 1185 -16.56 -24.90 -38.61
N HIS A 1186 -15.86 -25.96 -38.19
CA HIS A 1186 -15.68 -26.35 -36.79
C HIS A 1186 -14.20 -26.28 -36.36
N LEU A 1187 -13.28 -25.85 -37.23
CA LEU A 1187 -11.85 -25.71 -36.95
C LEU A 1187 -11.43 -24.28 -36.56
N GLU A 1188 -12.08 -23.26 -37.10
CA GLU A 1188 -11.63 -21.86 -37.05
C GLU A 1188 -11.51 -21.20 -35.65
N PRO A 1189 -12.25 -21.59 -34.59
CA PRO A 1189 -11.96 -20.90 -32.87
C PRO A 1189 -12.67 -21.30 -33.10
N ASN A 1190 -11.65 -22.62 -32.75
CA ASN A 1190 -10.47 -22.79 -31.83
C ASN A 1190 -9.06 -22.68 -32.45
N GLY A 1191 -8.95 -22.28 -33.73
CA GLY A 1191 -7.79 -22.44 -34.62
C GLY A 1191 -6.40 -22.46 -33.97
N LEU A 1192 -5.91 -21.33 -33.48
CA LEU A 1192 -4.49 -21.16 -33.12
C LEU A 1192 -3.94 -22.21 -32.12
N TYR A 1193 -4.73 -22.62 -31.12
CA TYR A 1193 -4.26 -23.60 -30.12
C TYR A 1193 -4.15 -25.01 -30.71
N LEU A 1194 -5.02 -25.37 -31.66
CA LEU A 1194 -4.90 -26.62 -32.39
C LEU A 1194 -3.74 -26.54 -33.40
N THR A 1195 -3.56 -25.40 -34.09
CA THR A 1195 -2.41 -25.15 -35.00
C THR A 1195 -1.07 -25.38 -34.31
N TYR A 1196 -0.86 -24.92 -33.06
CA TYR A 1196 0.37 -25.24 -32.32
C TYR A 1196 0.50 -26.73 -31.98
N LYS A 1197 -0.55 -27.37 -31.44
CA LYS A 1197 -0.50 -28.81 -31.11
C LYS A 1197 -0.21 -29.70 -32.33
N VAL A 1198 -0.76 -29.31 -33.48
CA VAL A 1198 -0.55 -29.99 -34.77
C VAL A 1198 0.83 -29.67 -35.36
N ARG A 1199 1.36 -28.45 -35.20
CA ARG A 1199 2.77 -28.14 -35.49
C ARG A 1199 3.67 -29.06 -34.70
N ASP A 1200 3.52 -29.08 -33.37
CA ASP A 1200 4.45 -29.76 -32.48
C ASP A 1200 4.49 -31.26 -32.80
N VAL A 1201 3.33 -31.92 -32.92
CA VAL A 1201 3.22 -33.32 -33.38
C VAL A 1201 3.87 -33.51 -34.75
N GLY A 1202 3.68 -32.59 -35.70
CA GLY A 1202 4.33 -32.63 -37.00
C GLY A 1202 5.86 -32.49 -36.93
N VAL A 1203 6.38 -31.59 -36.11
CA VAL A 1203 7.82 -31.34 -35.90
C VAL A 1203 8.49 -32.55 -35.25
N THR A 1204 7.79 -33.33 -34.41
CA THR A 1204 8.32 -34.58 -33.84
C THR A 1204 8.75 -35.60 -34.91
N LEU A 1205 8.25 -35.50 -36.15
CA LEU A 1205 8.62 -36.35 -37.27
C LEU A 1205 10.01 -36.03 -37.88
N LEU A 1206 10.67 -34.94 -37.49
CA LEU A 1206 12.05 -34.64 -37.91
C LEU A 1206 13.07 -35.62 -37.32
N ASN A 1207 12.82 -36.10 -36.09
CA ASN A 1207 13.77 -36.88 -35.29
C ASN A 1207 13.75 -38.39 -35.63
N CYS A 1208 13.55 -38.73 -36.91
CA CYS A 1208 13.34 -40.10 -37.36
C CYS A 1208 14.62 -40.96 -37.19
N PRO A 1209 14.60 -42.06 -36.40
CA PRO A 1209 15.76 -42.93 -36.18
C PRO A 1209 15.94 -43.98 -37.29
N TYR A 1210 15.30 -43.78 -38.45
CA TYR A 1210 15.38 -44.65 -39.62
C TYR A 1210 16.08 -43.93 -40.78
N GLU A 1211 16.89 -44.66 -41.55
CA GLU A 1211 17.55 -44.09 -42.72
C GLU A 1211 16.56 -43.68 -43.80
N ALA A 1212 16.89 -42.66 -44.60
CA ALA A 1212 16.03 -42.11 -45.65
C ALA A 1212 15.54 -43.14 -46.70
N HIS A 1213 16.25 -44.26 -46.84
CA HIS A 1213 15.85 -45.35 -47.74
C HIS A 1213 14.83 -46.32 -47.10
N GLU A 1214 14.75 -46.40 -45.77
CA GLU A 1214 13.81 -47.26 -45.05
C GLU A 1214 12.35 -46.77 -45.23
N ARG A 1215 11.38 -47.67 -45.06
CA ARG A 1215 9.95 -47.34 -45.24
C ARG A 1215 9.45 -46.29 -44.23
N PRO A 1216 9.78 -46.33 -42.93
CA PRO A 1216 9.26 -45.36 -41.95
C PRO A 1216 9.74 -43.93 -42.21
N ALA A 1217 11.00 -43.73 -42.64
CA ALA A 1217 11.51 -42.41 -42.99
C ALA A 1217 10.77 -41.79 -44.19
N ARG A 1218 10.43 -42.60 -45.20
CA ARG A 1218 9.60 -42.15 -46.32
C ARG A 1218 8.18 -41.77 -45.88
N ARG A 1219 7.56 -42.53 -44.97
CA ARG A 1219 6.24 -42.18 -44.40
C ARG A 1219 6.30 -40.92 -43.53
N ALA A 1220 7.38 -40.70 -42.78
CA ALA A 1220 7.56 -39.47 -42.01
C ALA A 1220 7.57 -38.22 -42.93
N ALA A 1221 8.22 -38.30 -44.10
CA ALA A 1221 8.18 -37.23 -45.10
C ALA A 1221 6.79 -37.04 -45.75
N GLU A 1222 6.04 -38.12 -45.98
CA GLU A 1222 4.64 -38.03 -46.44
C GLU A 1222 3.74 -37.36 -45.40
N TYR A 1223 3.83 -37.78 -44.14
CA TYR A 1223 3.08 -37.18 -43.02
C TYR A 1223 3.46 -35.72 -42.78
N MET A 1224 4.75 -35.36 -42.85
CA MET A 1224 5.22 -33.96 -42.75
C MET A 1224 4.59 -33.06 -43.83
N ARG A 1225 4.52 -33.54 -45.09
CA ARG A 1225 3.86 -32.83 -46.19
C ARG A 1225 2.36 -32.66 -45.95
N ASP A 1226 1.70 -33.69 -45.44
CA ASP A 1226 0.25 -33.67 -45.23
C ASP A 1226 -0.13 -32.86 -43.97
N PHE A 1227 0.70 -32.84 -42.92
CA PHE A 1227 0.64 -31.86 -41.82
C PHE A 1227 0.86 -30.43 -42.30
N THR A 1228 1.85 -30.19 -43.18
CA THR A 1228 2.06 -28.87 -43.79
C THR A 1228 0.81 -28.40 -44.53
N ARG A 1229 0.15 -29.28 -45.29
CA ARG A 1229 -1.11 -29.00 -45.99
C ARG A 1229 -2.30 -28.80 -45.03
N ALA A 1230 -2.31 -29.48 -43.89
CA ALA A 1230 -3.34 -29.29 -42.85
C ALA A 1230 -3.16 -27.94 -42.14
N LEU A 1231 -1.93 -27.58 -41.76
CA LEU A 1231 -1.62 -26.30 -41.11
C LEU A 1231 -1.88 -25.11 -42.04
N SER A 1232 -1.56 -25.22 -43.34
CA SER A 1232 -1.92 -24.21 -44.35
C SER A 1232 -3.43 -24.16 -44.68
N ARG A 1233 -4.26 -25.01 -44.05
CA ARG A 1233 -5.73 -24.88 -44.03
C ARG A 1233 -6.22 -24.29 -42.71
N LEU A 1234 -5.60 -24.67 -41.60
CA LEU A 1234 -5.95 -24.19 -40.25
C LEU A 1234 -5.65 -22.70 -40.04
N ASP A 1235 -4.73 -22.12 -40.81
CA ASP A 1235 -4.37 -20.70 -40.70
C ASP A 1235 -4.80 -19.88 -41.92
N ARG A 1236 -5.56 -18.82 -41.63
CA ARG A 1236 -5.91 -17.72 -42.54
C ARG A 1236 -5.79 -16.36 -41.83
N SER A 1237 -5.08 -16.31 -40.71
CA SER A 1237 -4.99 -15.12 -39.87
C SER A 1237 -3.73 -14.31 -40.19
N GLU A 1238 -3.89 -13.00 -40.47
CA GLU A 1238 -2.77 -12.09 -40.76
C GLU A 1238 -1.75 -11.95 -39.61
N ILE A 1239 -2.05 -12.53 -38.45
CA ILE A 1239 -1.26 -12.47 -37.22
C ILE A 1239 -0.14 -13.53 -37.20
N VAL A 1240 -0.26 -14.61 -37.99
CA VAL A 1240 0.71 -15.70 -38.02
C VAL A 1240 1.17 -15.92 -39.45
N ASN A 1241 2.33 -15.36 -39.79
CA ASN A 1241 2.92 -15.47 -41.12
C ASN A 1241 3.51 -16.87 -41.35
N THR A 1242 2.64 -17.84 -41.62
CA THR A 1242 3.00 -19.25 -41.92
C THR A 1242 3.52 -19.39 -43.36
N SER A 1243 4.68 -18.79 -43.65
CA SER A 1243 5.44 -18.98 -44.89
C SER A 1243 6.06 -20.39 -44.96
N SER A 1244 5.16 -21.39 -45.05
CA SER A 1244 5.36 -22.84 -44.96
C SER A 1244 5.92 -23.35 -43.62
N LEU A 1245 5.49 -24.57 -43.23
CA LEU A 1245 6.04 -25.27 -42.06
C LEU A 1245 7.56 -25.43 -42.13
N LYS A 1246 8.12 -25.45 -43.36
CA LYS A 1246 9.56 -25.51 -43.61
C LYS A 1246 10.33 -24.38 -42.92
N SER A 1247 9.83 -23.13 -42.92
CA SER A 1247 10.56 -22.04 -42.27
C SER A 1247 10.65 -22.23 -40.75
N TRP A 1248 9.63 -22.81 -40.11
CA TRP A 1248 9.66 -23.16 -38.69
C TRP A 1248 10.59 -24.35 -38.42
N VAL A 1249 10.57 -25.36 -39.28
CA VAL A 1249 11.51 -26.49 -39.25
C VAL A 1249 12.96 -26.00 -39.38
N ASP A 1250 13.24 -25.09 -40.31
CA ASP A 1250 14.59 -24.57 -40.52
C ASP A 1250 15.06 -23.76 -39.29
N VAL A 1251 14.21 -22.92 -38.68
CA VAL A 1251 14.54 -22.20 -37.42
C VAL A 1251 14.76 -23.14 -36.23
N ASP A 1252 13.85 -24.09 -35.97
CA ASP A 1252 14.02 -25.03 -34.84
C ASP A 1252 15.28 -25.90 -35.04
N ARG A 1253 15.67 -26.16 -36.30
CA ARG A 1253 16.85 -26.93 -36.66
C ARG A 1253 18.15 -26.13 -36.57
N GLU A 1254 18.15 -24.83 -36.85
CA GLU A 1254 19.28 -23.94 -36.53
C GLU A 1254 19.51 -23.90 -35.02
N ILE A 1255 18.44 -23.76 -34.21
CA ILE A 1255 18.50 -23.77 -32.74
C ILE A 1255 18.98 -25.14 -32.19
N ALA A 1256 18.68 -26.24 -32.87
CA ALA A 1256 19.17 -27.58 -32.50
C ALA A 1256 20.60 -27.90 -32.98
N LEU A 1257 21.22 -27.00 -33.77
CA LEU A 1257 22.60 -27.10 -34.26
C LEU A 1257 23.56 -26.13 -33.54
N SER A 1258 23.05 -25.26 -32.66
CA SER A 1258 23.79 -24.28 -31.84
C SER A 1258 23.95 -24.72 -30.39
#